data_AF-A0A2D9RWP3-F1
#
_entry.id   AF-A0A2D9RWP3-F1
#
_cell.length_a   1.000
_cell.length_b   1.000
_cell.length_c   1.000
_cell.angle_alpha   90.00
_cell.angle_beta   90.00
_cell.angle_gamma   90.00
#
_symmetry.space_group_name_H-M   'P 1'
#
loop_
_entity.id
_entity.type
_entity.pdbx_description
1 polymer ?
#
loop_
_entity_poly.entity_id
_entity_poly.type
_entity_poly.pdbx_seq_one_letter_code
_entity_poly.pdbx_strand_id
1 'polypeptide(L)'
;MVESADNLVLNNFTLKNSHTRNNVDSNQAETIYFNSSHRLIANNMNFISEQDTLLLKGYSWFYNTLVAGNVDFIWGYATAALFEESEIRTIGDSKYGSDVTSPGGYVLQARVQNADDPGFVFLNSDFTHGPGPLGTTVEAGSTYIARSGGNSSYYDNITLVNNTFGEHIAAVGWAYNGINGQPQPNPDPATANAGWREYGSMDSQGNALDLSARAGGYLLSETEVADYSTRASVFAGYNDGAGWEPQPLDAPVIIEEVTDKGFAGHNFDITGGAGGMVVTVDTGAKLTAALEEASNANTPVTIYVDGVITDANNDGSGRSIEIKDMDNVSIIGVADRGEFDGIGISIRRANNIIIQNLKIHHVLTGGKDAISIEGDDDGSTTSHIWIDHNELYSTLDVDKDFYDGLIDSKSGAKNITISYNYLHDHWKASLHGHTDDESSSNDRDRLITFHHNRFENIESRLPLFRFGYGHLYNNYYNNISSTGMNSRMGAELQIENNVFENTQNPIVSFYSAEIGYWNTSGNLFGSGVTWTTPSGSDVAAGPDATPTSSYEVPYTYTLDETSIVKSKVINHAGIGKIDQSDLDIPAIEDDNGGENGGGSNEGTDVTLPYSEDFSAADEDTFFSAAYKSLPDDSSMPLHNVTGGGSGIVVIAGQITLTSARFTIGDTLPETDTTDSDTTGRGVFDLSRPYKVLVDIVSVSDPDGDNNFQIYVDNNTSSSGKSWLGGSSKFYATLINELTIGTLEVEGPVASENSFIQLRTESGGTVTLDNFRIEYID
;
A
#
# COMPACT_ATOMS: atom_id res chain seq x y z
N MET A 1 12.80 -13.27 -10.18
CA MET A 1 13.74 -14.29 -10.68
C MET A 1 14.64 -14.75 -9.55
N VAL A 2 14.86 -16.06 -9.43
CA VAL A 2 15.80 -16.68 -8.48
C VAL A 2 16.86 -17.42 -9.29
N GLU A 3 18.12 -17.05 -9.15
CA GLU A 3 19.22 -17.62 -9.94
C GLU A 3 20.22 -18.34 -9.04
N SER A 4 20.61 -19.57 -9.41
CA SER A 4 21.64 -20.37 -8.74
C SER A 4 21.42 -20.73 -7.26
N ALA A 5 20.26 -20.42 -6.67
CA ALA A 5 19.95 -20.80 -5.29
C ALA A 5 19.68 -22.31 -5.16
N ASP A 6 20.15 -22.92 -4.08
CA ASP A 6 19.72 -24.25 -3.62
C ASP A 6 18.91 -24.12 -2.33
N ASN A 7 17.92 -25.00 -2.18
CA ASN A 7 17.07 -25.12 -1.01
C ASN A 7 16.38 -23.80 -0.62
N LEU A 8 15.89 -23.05 -1.62
CA LEU A 8 15.01 -21.92 -1.38
C LEU A 8 13.72 -22.43 -0.76
N VAL A 9 13.32 -21.86 0.39
CA VAL A 9 12.09 -22.23 1.10
C VAL A 9 11.16 -21.03 1.14
N LEU A 10 9.95 -21.20 0.61
CA LEU A 10 8.85 -20.24 0.68
C LEU A 10 7.73 -20.88 1.53
N ASN A 11 7.22 -20.16 2.53
CA ASN A 11 6.16 -20.65 3.40
C ASN A 11 5.16 -19.55 3.76
N ASN A 12 3.87 -19.78 3.51
CA ASN A 12 2.75 -18.99 4.03
C ASN A 12 2.69 -17.51 3.59
N PHE A 13 2.78 -17.25 2.29
CA PHE A 13 2.44 -15.94 1.72
C PHE A 13 2.00 -16.07 0.25
N THR A 14 1.50 -14.97 -0.31
CA THR A 14 1.04 -14.90 -1.71
C THR A 14 2.06 -14.15 -2.57
N LEU A 15 2.40 -14.73 -3.73
CA LEU A 15 3.06 -14.03 -4.84
C LEU A 15 2.05 -13.86 -5.96
N LYS A 16 1.66 -12.60 -6.21
CA LYS A 16 0.75 -12.23 -7.29
C LYS A 16 1.47 -11.34 -8.29
N ASN A 17 1.41 -11.70 -9.56
CA ASN A 17 1.74 -10.80 -10.65
C ASN A 17 0.44 -10.10 -11.05
N SER A 18 0.43 -8.76 -11.00
CA SER A 18 -0.76 -7.94 -11.27
C SER A 18 -1.03 -7.70 -12.76
N HIS A 19 -0.14 -8.18 -13.65
CA HIS A 19 -0.35 -8.06 -15.10
C HIS A 19 -1.68 -8.68 -15.52
N THR A 20 -2.48 -7.89 -16.24
CA THR A 20 -3.72 -8.38 -16.85
C THR A 20 -3.49 -8.63 -18.33
N ARG A 21 -3.88 -9.80 -18.81
CA ARG A 21 -3.70 -10.17 -20.20
C ARG A 21 -4.56 -9.31 -21.08
N ASN A 22 -3.98 -8.87 -22.19
CA ASN A 22 -4.67 -8.09 -23.20
C ASN A 22 -4.21 -8.51 -24.61
N ASN A 23 -4.75 -7.88 -25.64
CA ASN A 23 -4.44 -8.24 -27.04
C ASN A 23 -3.29 -7.43 -27.65
N VAL A 24 -2.68 -6.52 -26.90
CA VAL A 24 -1.62 -5.63 -27.40
C VAL A 24 -0.23 -6.04 -26.88
N ASP A 25 -0.15 -6.54 -25.65
CA ASP A 25 1.10 -6.80 -24.94
C ASP A 25 1.58 -8.25 -25.03
N SER A 26 2.88 -8.41 -24.74
CA SER A 26 3.45 -9.70 -24.36
C SER A 26 2.97 -10.08 -22.97
N ASN A 27 2.10 -11.09 -22.92
CA ASN A 27 1.39 -11.48 -21.71
C ASN A 27 2.14 -12.43 -20.77
N GLN A 28 3.45 -12.65 -20.97
CA GLN A 28 4.25 -13.51 -20.08
C GLN A 28 4.46 -12.79 -18.75
N ALA A 29 4.00 -13.38 -17.65
CA ALA A 29 3.96 -12.72 -16.36
C ALA A 29 4.24 -13.71 -15.21
N GLU A 30 5.49 -14.16 -15.07
CA GLU A 30 5.86 -15.06 -13.98
C GLU A 30 5.67 -14.40 -12.61
N THR A 31 5.15 -15.16 -11.65
CA THR A 31 5.29 -14.85 -10.21
C THR A 31 6.67 -15.27 -9.70
N ILE A 32 7.19 -16.38 -10.24
CA ILE A 32 8.53 -16.85 -9.97
C ILE A 32 9.11 -17.54 -11.20
N TYR A 33 10.31 -17.08 -11.57
CA TYR A 33 11.24 -17.82 -12.41
C TYR A 33 12.33 -18.41 -11.51
N PHE A 34 12.26 -19.72 -11.26
CA PHE A 34 13.30 -20.48 -10.58
C PHE A 34 14.36 -20.95 -11.60
N ASN A 35 15.34 -20.08 -11.86
CA ASN A 35 16.46 -20.35 -12.76
C ASN A 35 17.62 -21.05 -12.04
N SER A 36 17.37 -22.25 -11.51
CA SER A 36 18.39 -23.04 -10.82
C SER A 36 18.25 -24.52 -11.16
N SER A 37 19.38 -25.22 -11.21
CA SER A 37 19.41 -26.69 -11.31
C SER A 37 19.23 -27.38 -9.95
N HIS A 38 19.07 -26.61 -8.88
CA HIS A 38 19.01 -27.09 -7.50
C HIS A 38 17.55 -27.15 -6.99
N ARG A 39 17.31 -26.92 -5.69
CA ARG A 39 16.03 -27.19 -5.03
C ARG A 39 15.22 -25.95 -4.64
N LEU A 40 13.91 -26.02 -4.85
CA LEU A 40 12.89 -25.08 -4.35
C LEU A 40 11.83 -25.83 -3.54
N ILE A 41 11.45 -25.27 -2.39
CA ILE A 41 10.36 -25.74 -1.54
C ILE A 41 9.34 -24.60 -1.41
N ALA A 42 8.08 -24.86 -1.75
CA ALA A 42 6.96 -23.95 -1.55
C ALA A 42 5.88 -24.67 -0.72
N ASN A 43 5.62 -24.20 0.50
CA ASN A 43 4.60 -24.74 1.41
C ASN A 43 3.54 -23.68 1.69
N ASN A 44 2.25 -24.02 1.66
CA ASN A 44 1.19 -23.08 2.05
C ASN A 44 1.28 -21.75 1.25
N MET A 45 1.68 -21.84 -0.02
CA MET A 45 1.94 -20.68 -0.88
C MET A 45 0.80 -20.47 -1.86
N ASN A 46 0.52 -19.21 -2.20
CA ASN A 46 -0.34 -18.88 -3.34
C ASN A 46 0.49 -18.19 -4.43
N PHE A 47 0.39 -18.68 -5.67
CA PHE A 47 1.00 -18.09 -6.87
C PHE A 47 -0.10 -17.72 -7.85
N ILE A 48 -0.22 -16.44 -8.20
CA ILE A 48 -1.32 -15.93 -9.01
C ILE A 48 -0.78 -15.07 -10.15
N SER A 49 -1.06 -15.47 -11.38
CA SER A 49 -0.87 -14.69 -12.61
C SER A 49 -1.80 -15.25 -13.69
N GLU A 50 -2.01 -14.58 -14.81
CA GLU A 50 -2.87 -15.09 -15.88
C GLU A 50 -2.13 -15.90 -16.96
N GLN A 51 -0.83 -15.67 -17.15
CA GLN A 51 -0.02 -16.46 -18.08
C GLN A 51 1.40 -16.61 -17.56
N ASP A 52 1.96 -17.80 -17.76
CA ASP A 52 3.32 -18.15 -17.36
C ASP A 52 3.59 -18.00 -15.85
N THR A 53 2.59 -18.24 -14.97
CA THR A 53 2.68 -18.05 -13.51
C THR A 53 3.96 -18.61 -12.88
N LEU A 54 4.38 -19.83 -13.25
CA LEU A 54 5.58 -20.49 -12.78
C LEU A 54 6.49 -20.90 -13.95
N LEU A 55 7.75 -20.45 -13.92
CA LEU A 55 8.82 -20.97 -14.78
C LEU A 55 9.84 -21.74 -13.94
N LEU A 56 9.88 -23.07 -14.10
CA LEU A 56 10.64 -23.97 -13.23
C LEU A 56 11.81 -24.65 -13.93
N LYS A 57 12.89 -24.86 -13.17
CA LYS A 57 14.05 -25.70 -13.51
C LYS A 57 14.47 -26.52 -12.28
N GLY A 58 15.32 -27.53 -12.50
CA GLY A 58 15.89 -28.31 -11.40
C GLY A 58 14.83 -29.13 -10.64
N TYR A 59 14.89 -29.10 -9.32
CA TYR A 59 14.02 -29.84 -8.41
C TYR A 59 13.13 -28.88 -7.64
N SER A 60 11.82 -29.13 -7.62
CA SER A 60 10.90 -28.27 -6.88
C SER A 60 9.75 -29.05 -6.27
N TRP A 61 9.38 -28.68 -5.04
CA TRP A 61 8.29 -29.29 -4.31
C TRP A 61 7.30 -28.22 -3.84
N PHE A 62 6.06 -28.37 -4.28
CA PHE A 62 4.92 -27.52 -3.96
C PHE A 62 3.94 -28.37 -3.15
N TYR A 63 3.73 -28.00 -1.89
CA TYR A 63 2.85 -28.70 -0.97
C TYR A 63 1.80 -27.76 -0.40
N ASN A 64 0.53 -28.17 -0.46
CA ASN A 64 -0.59 -27.35 -0.01
C ASN A 64 -0.53 -25.92 -0.60
N THR A 65 -0.37 -25.83 -1.92
CA THR A 65 -0.24 -24.55 -2.63
C THR A 65 -1.45 -24.27 -3.51
N LEU A 66 -1.75 -22.98 -3.74
CA LEU A 66 -2.58 -22.55 -4.86
C LEU A 66 -1.66 -22.07 -5.99
N VAL A 67 -1.83 -22.60 -7.20
CA VAL A 67 -1.23 -22.05 -8.41
C VAL A 67 -2.35 -21.69 -9.39
N ALA A 68 -2.51 -20.41 -9.65
CA ALA A 68 -3.56 -19.88 -10.50
C ALA A 68 -3.01 -19.30 -11.81
N GLY A 69 -3.72 -19.55 -12.92
CA GLY A 69 -3.50 -18.91 -14.22
C GLY A 69 -4.37 -19.40 -15.35
N ASN A 70 -4.11 -18.96 -16.59
CA ASN A 70 -4.93 -19.31 -17.75
C ASN A 70 -4.11 -19.96 -18.87
N VAL A 71 -2.97 -19.38 -19.28
CA VAL A 71 -2.15 -19.91 -20.39
C VAL A 71 -0.74 -20.26 -19.92
N ASP A 72 -0.35 -21.51 -20.19
CA ASP A 72 0.96 -22.09 -19.91
C ASP A 72 1.46 -21.80 -18.49
N PHE A 73 0.53 -21.66 -17.55
CA PHE A 73 0.82 -21.00 -16.30
C PHE A 73 1.73 -21.84 -15.37
N ILE A 74 1.95 -23.11 -15.70
CA ILE A 74 3.05 -23.91 -15.16
C ILE A 74 3.89 -24.42 -16.33
N TRP A 75 5.12 -23.95 -16.46
CA TRP A 75 5.99 -24.35 -17.57
C TRP A 75 7.47 -24.40 -17.18
N GLY A 76 8.27 -24.96 -18.09
CA GLY A 76 9.72 -24.91 -17.99
C GLY A 76 10.43 -26.24 -18.14
N TYR A 77 11.61 -26.32 -17.55
CA TYR A 77 12.65 -27.32 -17.82
C TYR A 77 12.98 -28.12 -16.55
N ALA A 78 11.96 -28.43 -15.74
CA ALA A 78 12.14 -29.15 -14.48
C ALA A 78 12.75 -30.54 -14.72
N THR A 79 13.70 -30.93 -13.88
CA THR A 79 14.11 -32.33 -13.73
C THR A 79 13.02 -33.09 -12.97
N ALA A 80 12.56 -32.51 -11.86
CA ALA A 80 11.37 -32.98 -11.14
C ALA A 80 10.69 -31.81 -10.43
N ALA A 81 9.44 -31.54 -10.76
CA ALA A 81 8.56 -30.60 -10.06
C ALA A 81 7.35 -31.38 -9.54
N LEU A 82 7.21 -31.50 -8.23
CA LEU A 82 6.09 -32.19 -7.58
C LEU A 82 5.12 -31.17 -6.99
N PHE A 83 3.87 -31.23 -7.43
CA PHE A 83 2.73 -30.56 -6.82
C PHE A 83 1.94 -31.62 -6.07
N GLU A 84 1.94 -31.53 -4.75
CA GLU A 84 1.35 -32.51 -3.83
C GLU A 84 0.28 -31.80 -3.00
N GLU A 85 -0.92 -32.38 -2.93
CA GLU A 85 -2.05 -31.83 -2.14
C GLU A 85 -2.28 -30.33 -2.43
N SER A 86 -2.18 -29.93 -3.70
CA SER A 86 -2.23 -28.53 -4.11
C SER A 86 -3.44 -28.24 -5.00
N GLU A 87 -3.85 -26.99 -5.07
CA GLU A 87 -4.89 -26.51 -5.97
C GLU A 87 -4.26 -25.87 -7.22
N ILE A 88 -4.66 -26.34 -8.39
CA ILE A 88 -4.25 -25.83 -9.69
C ILE A 88 -5.46 -25.17 -10.35
N ARG A 89 -5.55 -23.84 -10.23
CA ARG A 89 -6.77 -23.09 -10.55
C ARG A 89 -6.66 -22.41 -11.91
N THR A 90 -7.52 -22.81 -12.84
CA THR A 90 -7.70 -22.02 -14.06
C THR A 90 -8.51 -20.77 -13.77
N ILE A 91 -7.96 -19.59 -14.04
CA ILE A 91 -8.71 -18.32 -13.91
C ILE A 91 -9.17 -17.81 -15.28
N GLY A 92 -10.23 -17.00 -15.32
CA GLY A 92 -10.68 -16.38 -16.56
C GLY A 92 -9.61 -15.49 -17.18
N ASP A 93 -9.63 -15.38 -18.50
CA ASP A 93 -8.62 -14.67 -19.29
C ASP A 93 -9.06 -13.23 -19.56
N SER A 94 -8.42 -12.27 -18.87
CA SER A 94 -8.75 -10.84 -18.94
C SER A 94 -8.67 -10.27 -20.36
N LYS A 95 -7.98 -10.94 -21.30
CA LYS A 95 -7.89 -10.49 -22.69
C LYS A 95 -9.24 -10.44 -23.42
N TYR A 96 -10.28 -11.07 -22.85
CA TYR A 96 -11.65 -11.05 -23.37
C TYR A 96 -12.52 -9.93 -22.76
N GLY A 97 -12.04 -9.22 -21.74
CA GLY A 97 -12.75 -8.13 -21.06
C GLY A 97 -13.36 -8.51 -19.71
N SER A 98 -13.97 -7.54 -19.05
CA SER A 98 -14.54 -7.68 -17.70
C SER A 98 -15.88 -8.43 -17.71
N ASP A 99 -16.11 -9.25 -16.69
CA ASP A 99 -17.37 -9.98 -16.44
C ASP A 99 -17.89 -10.84 -17.60
N VAL A 100 -17.00 -11.25 -18.52
CA VAL A 100 -17.33 -12.18 -19.62
C VAL A 100 -16.91 -13.61 -19.28
N THR A 101 -17.43 -14.58 -20.02
CA THR A 101 -16.90 -15.96 -19.99
C THR A 101 -15.85 -16.13 -21.09
N SER A 102 -14.60 -16.37 -20.69
CA SER A 102 -13.50 -16.68 -21.59
C SER A 102 -13.38 -18.17 -21.87
N PRO A 103 -12.91 -18.58 -23.07
CA PRO A 103 -12.44 -19.93 -23.27
C PRO A 103 -11.26 -20.23 -22.34
N GLY A 104 -11.17 -21.48 -21.91
CA GLY A 104 -10.05 -22.01 -21.17
C GLY A 104 -8.76 -22.01 -21.99
N GLY A 105 -7.65 -22.00 -21.27
CA GLY A 105 -6.32 -22.04 -21.85
C GLY A 105 -5.64 -23.40 -21.67
N TYR A 106 -4.36 -23.34 -21.33
CA TYR A 106 -3.49 -24.49 -21.17
C TYR A 106 -2.84 -24.41 -19.80
N VAL A 107 -2.99 -25.43 -18.95
CA VAL A 107 -2.38 -25.41 -17.62
C VAL A 107 -0.85 -25.55 -17.75
N LEU A 108 -0.41 -26.52 -18.54
CA LEU A 108 0.99 -26.96 -18.58
C LEU A 108 1.63 -26.88 -19.96
N GLN A 109 2.92 -26.55 -19.96
CA GLN A 109 3.82 -26.74 -21.11
C GLN A 109 5.21 -27.18 -20.65
N ALA A 110 5.42 -28.49 -20.63
CA ALA A 110 6.68 -29.10 -20.20
C ALA A 110 7.77 -29.01 -21.28
N ARG A 111 9.02 -28.78 -20.87
CA ARG A 111 10.23 -28.76 -21.73
C ARG A 111 11.37 -29.55 -21.09
N VAL A 112 11.05 -30.74 -20.61
CA VAL A 112 11.95 -31.60 -19.82
C VAL A 112 13.11 -32.09 -20.68
N GLN A 113 14.35 -32.02 -20.16
CA GLN A 113 15.53 -32.22 -20.99
C GLN A 113 15.82 -33.71 -21.27
N ASN A 114 15.54 -34.59 -20.31
CA ASN A 114 15.78 -36.03 -20.46
C ASN A 114 14.46 -36.79 -20.46
N ALA A 115 14.37 -37.85 -21.28
CA ALA A 115 13.15 -38.64 -21.43
C ALA A 115 12.72 -39.32 -20.12
N ASP A 116 13.70 -39.74 -19.31
CA ASP A 116 13.48 -40.49 -18.08
C ASP A 116 13.32 -39.58 -16.85
N ASP A 117 13.49 -38.27 -16.99
CA ASP A 117 13.26 -37.33 -15.89
C ASP A 117 11.76 -37.29 -15.55
N PRO A 118 11.36 -37.30 -14.26
CA PRO A 118 9.97 -37.22 -13.87
C PRO A 118 9.21 -36.04 -14.50
N GLY A 119 9.89 -34.90 -14.66
CA GLY A 119 9.27 -33.71 -15.21
C GLY A 119 8.31 -33.08 -14.23
N PHE A 120 7.08 -32.79 -14.65
CA PHE A 120 6.05 -32.23 -13.79
C PHE A 120 5.11 -33.34 -13.29
N VAL A 121 4.99 -33.49 -11.98
CA VAL A 121 4.16 -34.51 -11.34
C VAL A 121 3.13 -33.84 -10.44
N PHE A 122 1.86 -34.21 -10.60
CA PHE A 122 0.75 -33.75 -9.77
C PHE A 122 0.18 -34.95 -9.02
N LEU A 123 0.26 -34.90 -7.70
CA LEU A 123 -0.12 -35.97 -6.79
C LEU A 123 -1.21 -35.48 -5.84
N ASN A 124 -2.38 -36.13 -5.89
CA ASN A 124 -3.53 -35.80 -5.03
C ASN A 124 -3.90 -34.31 -5.04
N SER A 125 -3.81 -33.66 -6.20
CA SER A 125 -4.07 -32.23 -6.37
C SER A 125 -5.41 -31.98 -7.06
N ASP A 126 -5.97 -30.80 -6.85
CA ASP A 126 -7.29 -30.41 -7.34
C ASP A 126 -7.17 -29.41 -8.49
N PHE A 127 -7.70 -29.75 -9.66
CA PHE A 127 -7.77 -28.85 -10.80
C PHE A 127 -9.12 -28.13 -10.81
N THR A 128 -9.12 -26.87 -10.40
CA THR A 128 -10.30 -26.05 -10.16
C THR A 128 -10.36 -24.86 -11.13
N HIS A 129 -11.42 -24.06 -11.06
CA HIS A 129 -11.49 -22.79 -11.78
C HIS A 129 -12.10 -21.68 -10.94
N GLY A 130 -11.82 -20.43 -11.31
CA GLY A 130 -12.36 -19.23 -10.67
C GLY A 130 -12.33 -18.01 -11.58
N PRO A 131 -12.84 -16.86 -11.11
CA PRO A 131 -12.77 -15.63 -11.87
C PRO A 131 -11.32 -15.13 -12.03
N GLY A 132 -11.03 -14.52 -13.17
CA GLY A 132 -9.81 -13.75 -13.42
C GLY A 132 -9.87 -12.36 -12.78
N PRO A 133 -8.78 -11.56 -12.88
CA PRO A 133 -8.67 -10.22 -12.30
C PRO A 133 -9.82 -9.27 -12.65
N LEU A 134 -10.39 -9.37 -13.86
CA LEU A 134 -11.50 -8.52 -14.32
C LEU A 134 -12.89 -9.15 -14.09
N GLY A 135 -13.01 -10.15 -13.21
CA GLY A 135 -14.26 -10.90 -13.02
C GLY A 135 -14.57 -11.90 -14.14
N THR A 136 -13.70 -12.04 -15.13
CA THR A 136 -13.85 -12.97 -16.25
C THR A 136 -13.97 -14.41 -15.74
N THR A 137 -14.93 -15.19 -16.25
CA THR A 137 -15.14 -16.61 -15.87
C THR A 137 -14.57 -17.57 -16.92
N VAL A 138 -14.48 -18.87 -16.59
CA VAL A 138 -13.94 -19.92 -17.49
C VAL A 138 -15.07 -20.77 -18.05
N GLU A 139 -15.11 -20.97 -19.37
CA GLU A 139 -16.08 -21.83 -20.03
C GLU A 139 -15.91 -23.30 -19.64
N ALA A 140 -17.01 -24.03 -19.42
CA ALA A 140 -16.97 -25.46 -19.13
C ALA A 140 -16.34 -26.27 -20.28
N GLY A 141 -15.53 -27.28 -19.95
CA GLY A 141 -14.91 -28.19 -20.92
C GLY A 141 -13.95 -27.54 -21.93
N SER A 142 -13.42 -26.35 -21.63
CA SER A 142 -12.63 -25.55 -22.56
C SER A 142 -11.13 -25.49 -22.21
N THR A 143 -10.74 -25.84 -20.99
CA THR A 143 -9.34 -25.86 -20.54
C THR A 143 -8.67 -27.19 -20.85
N TYR A 144 -7.43 -27.14 -21.35
CA TYR A 144 -6.60 -28.31 -21.56
C TYR A 144 -5.53 -28.42 -20.48
N ILE A 145 -5.28 -29.64 -20.00
CA ILE A 145 -4.27 -29.91 -18.98
C ILE A 145 -2.88 -29.54 -19.49
N ALA A 146 -2.56 -29.89 -20.74
CA ALA A 146 -1.28 -29.52 -21.30
C ALA A 146 -1.36 -29.36 -22.82
N ARG A 147 -0.38 -28.63 -23.34
CA ARG A 147 -0.02 -28.60 -24.77
C ARG A 147 1.47 -28.87 -24.93
N SER A 148 1.87 -29.30 -26.13
CA SER A 148 3.28 -29.50 -26.46
C SER A 148 3.93 -28.21 -26.94
N GLY A 149 5.21 -28.04 -26.62
CA GLY A 149 6.05 -27.01 -27.23
C GLY A 149 6.46 -27.33 -28.68
N GLY A 150 6.21 -28.55 -29.16
CA GLY A 150 6.43 -28.95 -30.55
C GLY A 150 7.88 -29.10 -30.98
N ASN A 151 8.80 -29.27 -30.02
CA ASN A 151 10.24 -29.40 -30.29
C ASN A 151 10.75 -30.78 -29.85
N SER A 152 11.47 -31.45 -30.75
CA SER A 152 12.05 -32.77 -30.48
C SER A 152 13.27 -32.74 -29.55
N SER A 153 13.77 -31.58 -29.14
CA SER A 153 14.93 -31.45 -28.24
C SER A 153 14.59 -31.60 -26.76
N TYR A 154 13.31 -31.64 -26.41
CA TYR A 154 12.82 -31.82 -25.04
C TYR A 154 11.55 -32.67 -25.03
N TYR A 155 11.15 -33.14 -23.86
CA TYR A 155 10.06 -34.07 -23.66
C TYR A 155 8.92 -33.39 -22.89
N ASP A 156 7.69 -33.75 -23.26
CA ASP A 156 6.46 -33.26 -22.64
C ASP A 156 6.10 -34.10 -21.40
N ASN A 157 7.07 -34.34 -20.53
CA ASN A 157 6.90 -35.22 -19.37
C ASN A 157 6.01 -34.55 -18.29
N ILE A 158 4.77 -35.03 -18.21
CA ILE A 158 3.77 -34.63 -17.23
C ILE A 158 3.10 -35.91 -16.71
N THR A 159 2.96 -36.03 -15.40
CA THR A 159 2.29 -37.18 -14.76
C THR A 159 1.22 -36.72 -13.79
N LEU A 160 0.00 -37.21 -13.96
CA LEU A 160 -1.13 -36.98 -13.07
C LEU A 160 -1.41 -38.26 -12.26
N VAL A 161 -1.42 -38.15 -10.94
CA VAL A 161 -1.71 -39.26 -10.02
C VAL A 161 -2.80 -38.84 -9.03
N ASN A 162 -3.98 -39.48 -9.14
CA ASN A 162 -5.11 -39.30 -8.23
C ASN A 162 -5.61 -37.85 -8.08
N ASN A 163 -5.56 -37.07 -9.16
CA ASN A 163 -6.01 -35.68 -9.16
C ASN A 163 -7.52 -35.58 -9.38
N THR A 164 -8.16 -34.54 -8.83
CA THR A 164 -9.56 -34.22 -9.15
C THR A 164 -9.64 -33.15 -10.23
N PHE A 165 -10.69 -33.18 -11.07
CA PHE A 165 -10.90 -32.20 -12.14
C PHE A 165 -12.29 -31.58 -12.06
N GLY A 166 -12.33 -30.24 -12.10
CA GLY A 166 -13.55 -29.47 -12.26
C GLY A 166 -14.09 -29.48 -13.71
N GLU A 167 -15.34 -29.05 -13.87
CA GLU A 167 -16.07 -29.12 -15.14
C GLU A 167 -15.46 -28.31 -16.30
N HIS A 168 -14.61 -27.33 -15.99
CA HIS A 168 -13.87 -26.53 -16.98
C HIS A 168 -12.85 -27.33 -17.81
N ILE A 169 -12.43 -28.51 -17.35
CA ILE A 169 -11.40 -29.31 -18.02
C ILE A 169 -12.04 -30.09 -19.18
N ALA A 170 -11.48 -29.93 -20.38
CA ALA A 170 -11.92 -30.63 -21.57
C ALA A 170 -11.77 -32.15 -21.39
N ALA A 171 -12.78 -32.93 -21.81
CA ALA A 171 -12.78 -34.39 -21.69
C ALA A 171 -11.59 -35.06 -22.39
N VAL A 172 -11.10 -34.46 -23.48
CA VAL A 172 -9.90 -34.91 -24.19
C VAL A 172 -8.61 -34.66 -23.41
N GLY A 173 -8.61 -33.66 -22.53
CA GLY A 173 -7.52 -33.33 -21.63
C GLY A 173 -6.31 -32.69 -22.25
N TRP A 174 -5.67 -33.43 -23.13
CA TRP A 174 -4.39 -33.10 -23.73
C TRP A 174 -4.62 -32.42 -25.07
N ALA A 175 -4.02 -31.27 -25.29
CA ALA A 175 -4.09 -30.57 -26.56
C ALA A 175 -3.01 -31.09 -27.53
N TYR A 176 -3.28 -32.23 -28.17
CA TYR A 176 -2.42 -32.82 -29.20
C TYR A 176 -2.74 -32.27 -30.61
N ASN A 177 -2.04 -32.78 -31.62
CA ASN A 177 -2.23 -32.34 -33.01
C ASN A 177 -3.69 -32.47 -33.49
N GLY A 178 -4.26 -31.34 -33.93
CA GLY A 178 -5.65 -31.22 -34.37
C GLY A 178 -6.56 -30.48 -33.37
N ILE A 179 -6.09 -30.20 -32.16
CA ILE A 179 -6.78 -29.36 -31.17
C ILE A 179 -6.15 -27.97 -31.22
N ASN A 180 -6.92 -26.94 -31.55
CA ASN A 180 -6.50 -25.53 -31.53
C ASN A 180 -5.14 -25.25 -32.21
N GLY A 181 -4.79 -26.01 -33.26
CA GLY A 181 -3.52 -25.88 -33.97
C GLY A 181 -2.27 -26.31 -33.19
N GLN A 182 -2.42 -27.05 -32.09
CA GLN A 182 -1.30 -27.50 -31.27
C GLN A 182 -0.44 -28.56 -31.99
N PRO A 183 0.87 -28.64 -31.70
CA PRO A 183 1.76 -29.65 -32.28
C PRO A 183 1.55 -31.03 -31.66
N GLN A 184 2.17 -32.07 -32.25
CA GLN A 184 2.22 -33.38 -31.59
C GLN A 184 3.12 -33.33 -30.34
N PRO A 185 2.78 -34.10 -29.29
CA PRO A 185 3.63 -34.26 -28.13
C PRO A 185 4.90 -35.06 -28.44
N ASN A 186 5.90 -34.91 -27.59
CA ASN A 186 7.13 -35.68 -27.60
C ASN A 186 7.33 -36.43 -26.27
N PRO A 187 7.34 -37.78 -26.27
CA PRO A 187 7.13 -38.66 -27.42
C PRO A 187 5.64 -38.80 -27.80
N ASP A 188 5.40 -39.21 -29.05
CA ASP A 188 4.11 -39.68 -29.55
C ASP A 188 4.30 -41.05 -30.23
N PRO A 189 3.67 -42.14 -29.72
CA PRO A 189 2.82 -42.18 -28.54
C PRO A 189 3.63 -42.00 -27.23
N ALA A 190 2.96 -41.49 -26.21
CA ALA A 190 3.47 -41.50 -24.83
C ALA A 190 3.68 -42.94 -24.34
N THR A 191 4.56 -43.09 -23.33
CA THR A 191 4.91 -44.37 -22.71
C THR A 191 4.81 -44.26 -21.19
N ALA A 192 5.01 -45.36 -20.47
CA ALA A 192 5.11 -45.33 -19.01
C ALA A 192 6.23 -44.41 -18.50
N ASN A 193 7.31 -44.24 -19.28
CA ASN A 193 8.51 -43.52 -18.84
C ASN A 193 8.62 -42.08 -19.35
N ALA A 194 7.91 -41.73 -20.43
CA ALA A 194 8.02 -40.42 -21.07
C ALA A 194 6.71 -39.98 -21.75
N GLY A 195 6.46 -38.67 -21.75
CA GLY A 195 5.26 -38.01 -22.28
C GLY A 195 4.21 -37.74 -21.22
N TRP A 196 2.99 -37.46 -21.68
CA TRP A 196 1.83 -37.25 -20.82
C TRP A 196 1.32 -38.57 -20.25
N ARG A 197 1.15 -38.63 -18.93
CA ARG A 197 0.78 -39.84 -18.18
C ARG A 197 -0.30 -39.54 -17.16
N GLU A 198 -1.20 -40.49 -16.95
CA GLU A 198 -2.33 -40.30 -16.06
C GLU A 198 -2.71 -41.60 -15.33
N TYR A 199 -3.02 -41.49 -14.05
CA TYR A 199 -3.51 -42.56 -13.20
C TYR A 199 -4.54 -42.03 -12.21
N GLY A 200 -5.67 -42.73 -12.08
CA GLY A 200 -6.60 -42.52 -10.96
C GLY A 200 -7.33 -41.17 -10.92
N SER A 201 -7.41 -40.44 -12.03
CA SER A 201 -8.10 -39.14 -12.07
C SER A 201 -9.59 -39.25 -11.74
N MET A 202 -10.09 -38.27 -10.99
CA MET A 202 -11.45 -38.24 -10.43
C MET A 202 -12.19 -36.95 -10.78
N ASP A 203 -13.52 -36.98 -10.70
CA ASP A 203 -14.32 -35.76 -10.64
C ASP A 203 -14.22 -35.10 -9.26
N SER A 204 -14.79 -33.90 -9.13
CA SER A 204 -14.83 -33.14 -7.86
C SER A 204 -15.55 -33.85 -6.70
N GLN A 205 -16.28 -34.94 -6.97
CA GLN A 205 -16.98 -35.76 -5.97
C GLN A 205 -16.19 -37.04 -5.62
N GLY A 206 -15.02 -37.24 -6.21
CA GLY A 206 -14.16 -38.41 -5.98
C GLY A 206 -14.52 -39.65 -6.80
N ASN A 207 -15.40 -39.53 -7.80
CA ASN A 207 -15.69 -40.65 -8.71
C ASN A 207 -14.62 -40.72 -9.81
N ALA A 208 -14.24 -41.93 -10.23
CA ALA A 208 -13.29 -42.11 -11.31
C ALA A 208 -13.80 -41.52 -12.64
N LEU A 209 -12.96 -40.78 -13.36
CA LEU A 209 -13.29 -40.21 -14.66
C LEU A 209 -13.27 -41.26 -15.78
N ASP A 210 -14.11 -41.06 -16.80
CA ASP A 210 -13.98 -41.76 -18.07
C ASP A 210 -12.83 -41.15 -18.88
N LEU A 211 -11.69 -41.85 -18.92
CA LEU A 211 -10.49 -41.41 -19.62
C LEU A 211 -10.41 -41.90 -21.08
N SER A 212 -11.47 -42.50 -21.62
CA SER A 212 -11.48 -43.02 -23.01
C SER A 212 -11.24 -41.93 -24.07
N ALA A 213 -11.50 -40.67 -23.74
CA ALA A 213 -11.26 -39.52 -24.61
C ALA A 213 -9.82 -38.96 -24.52
N ARG A 214 -8.99 -39.38 -23.55
CA ARG A 214 -7.61 -38.89 -23.34
C ARG A 214 -6.67 -39.41 -24.44
N ALA A 215 -6.71 -38.80 -25.61
CA ALA A 215 -5.80 -39.09 -26.72
C ALA A 215 -4.46 -38.36 -26.54
N GLY A 216 -3.35 -39.01 -26.92
CA GLY A 216 -2.00 -38.47 -26.80
C GLY A 216 -1.29 -38.76 -25.47
N GLY A 217 -2.00 -39.23 -24.44
CA GLY A 217 -1.42 -39.64 -23.15
C GLY A 217 -1.34 -41.16 -22.96
N TYR A 218 -0.59 -41.59 -21.95
CA TYR A 218 -0.46 -42.98 -21.51
C TYR A 218 -1.16 -43.19 -20.16
N LEU A 219 -2.08 -44.16 -20.09
CA LEU A 219 -2.72 -44.55 -18.84
C LEU A 219 -1.81 -45.53 -18.10
N LEU A 220 -1.31 -45.13 -16.93
CA LEU A 220 -0.42 -45.97 -16.12
C LEU A 220 -1.21 -47.13 -15.50
N SER A 221 -0.52 -48.25 -15.28
CA SER A 221 -0.97 -49.32 -14.39
C SER A 221 -0.59 -49.04 -12.93
N GLU A 222 -1.19 -49.79 -12.01
CA GLU A 222 -0.87 -49.73 -10.58
C GLU A 222 0.62 -50.00 -10.28
N THR A 223 1.31 -50.80 -11.11
CA THR A 223 2.74 -51.05 -10.95
C THR A 223 3.59 -49.89 -11.47
N GLU A 224 3.20 -49.27 -12.59
CA GLU A 224 3.95 -48.17 -13.20
C GLU A 224 3.78 -46.86 -12.41
N VAL A 225 2.62 -46.62 -11.80
CA VAL A 225 2.39 -45.40 -10.99
C VAL A 225 3.23 -45.38 -9.70
N ALA A 226 3.77 -46.53 -9.27
CA ALA A 226 4.60 -46.61 -8.06
C ALA A 226 5.77 -45.61 -8.08
N ASP A 227 6.36 -45.35 -9.26
CA ASP A 227 7.46 -44.41 -9.45
C ASP A 227 7.05 -42.94 -9.23
N TYR A 228 5.75 -42.64 -9.25
CA TYR A 228 5.20 -41.29 -9.12
C TYR A 228 4.26 -41.11 -7.92
N SER A 229 4.03 -42.18 -7.15
CA SER A 229 2.98 -42.24 -6.12
C SER A 229 3.37 -41.61 -4.78
N THR A 230 4.64 -41.26 -4.59
CA THR A 230 5.14 -40.63 -3.35
C THR A 230 6.18 -39.57 -3.66
N ARG A 231 6.34 -38.62 -2.75
CA ARG A 231 7.43 -37.64 -2.79
C ARG A 231 8.81 -38.29 -2.93
N ALA A 232 9.05 -39.34 -2.16
CA ALA A 232 10.30 -40.09 -2.19
C ALA A 232 10.57 -40.74 -3.57
N SER A 233 9.54 -41.27 -4.23
CA SER A 233 9.70 -41.88 -5.55
C SER A 233 9.95 -40.84 -6.65
N VAL A 234 9.22 -39.72 -6.64
CA VAL A 234 9.38 -38.64 -7.62
C VAL A 234 10.78 -38.02 -7.56
N PHE A 235 11.34 -37.88 -6.36
CA PHE A 235 12.67 -37.29 -6.18
C PHE A 235 13.80 -38.31 -6.03
N ALA A 236 13.54 -39.59 -6.28
CA ALA A 236 14.52 -40.66 -6.10
C ALA A 236 15.82 -40.42 -6.90
N GLY A 237 15.72 -39.79 -8.07
CA GLY A 237 16.87 -39.49 -8.94
C GLY A 237 17.79 -38.37 -8.45
N TYR A 238 17.42 -37.60 -7.43
CA TYR A 238 18.21 -36.48 -6.95
C TYR A 238 19.62 -36.90 -6.49
N ASN A 239 20.63 -36.12 -6.90
CA ASN A 239 22.03 -36.26 -6.50
C ASN A 239 22.55 -37.71 -6.66
N ASP A 240 22.51 -38.20 -7.90
CA ASP A 240 22.94 -39.55 -8.29
C ASP A 240 22.24 -40.68 -7.52
N GLY A 241 20.93 -40.52 -7.29
CA GLY A 241 20.10 -41.54 -6.62
C GLY A 241 20.09 -41.44 -5.09
N ALA A 242 20.61 -40.37 -4.50
CA ALA A 242 20.54 -40.13 -3.06
C ALA A 242 19.11 -39.86 -2.57
N GLY A 243 18.23 -39.37 -3.46
CA GLY A 243 16.86 -38.99 -3.13
C GLY A 243 16.75 -37.64 -2.42
N TRP A 244 15.57 -37.05 -2.43
CA TRP A 244 15.26 -35.82 -1.69
C TRP A 244 13.82 -35.86 -1.18
N GLU A 245 13.64 -35.79 0.14
CA GLU A 245 12.31 -35.92 0.76
C GLU A 245 12.07 -34.75 1.74
N PRO A 246 11.75 -33.55 1.24
CA PRO A 246 11.40 -32.43 2.10
C PRO A 246 10.12 -32.74 2.90
N GLN A 247 9.99 -32.10 4.06
CA GLN A 247 8.86 -32.32 4.98
C GLN A 247 7.94 -31.10 5.00
N PRO A 248 6.62 -31.30 5.19
CA PRO A 248 5.67 -30.19 5.31
C PRO A 248 6.08 -29.23 6.40
N LEU A 249 5.92 -27.94 6.14
CA LEU A 249 6.09 -26.88 7.12
C LEU A 249 4.74 -26.51 7.72
N ASP A 250 4.70 -26.30 9.04
CA ASP A 250 3.52 -25.77 9.70
C ASP A 250 3.17 -24.39 9.12
N ALA A 251 1.88 -24.13 8.92
CA ALA A 251 1.40 -22.78 8.73
C ALA A 251 1.66 -21.99 10.02
N PRO A 252 2.26 -20.78 9.97
CA PRO A 252 2.34 -19.89 11.12
C PRO A 252 0.96 -19.71 11.73
N VAL A 253 0.85 -19.92 13.04
CA VAL A 253 -0.38 -19.58 13.76
C VAL A 253 -0.42 -18.05 13.83
N ILE A 254 -1.28 -17.43 13.02
CA ILE A 254 -1.67 -16.03 13.23
C ILE A 254 -2.54 -16.03 14.48
N ILE A 255 -1.92 -15.83 15.64
CA ILE A 255 -2.66 -15.47 16.84
C ILE A 255 -3.04 -14.01 16.61
N GLU A 256 -4.33 -13.69 16.56
CA GLU A 256 -4.76 -12.31 16.77
C GLU A 256 -4.16 -11.86 18.10
N GLU A 257 -3.15 -10.99 18.08
CA GLU A 257 -2.70 -10.34 19.28
C GLU A 257 -3.86 -9.48 19.76
N VAL A 258 -4.53 -9.91 20.83
CA VAL A 258 -5.43 -9.04 21.57
C VAL A 258 -4.55 -7.90 22.10
N THR A 259 -4.64 -6.74 21.44
CA THR A 259 -3.89 -5.56 21.87
C THR A 259 -4.38 -5.18 23.26
N ASP A 260 -3.44 -5.11 24.19
CA ASP A 260 -3.74 -4.65 25.54
C ASP A 260 -4.26 -3.20 25.48
N LYS A 261 -5.40 -2.94 26.11
CA LYS A 261 -6.03 -1.62 26.13
C LYS A 261 -5.71 -0.85 27.41
N GLY A 262 -4.91 -1.41 28.31
CA GLY A 262 -4.41 -0.76 29.52
C GLY A 262 -5.51 -0.06 30.33
N PHE A 263 -5.22 1.14 30.82
CA PHE A 263 -6.19 1.96 31.54
C PHE A 263 -7.36 2.43 30.69
N ALA A 264 -7.18 2.63 29.38
CA ALA A 264 -8.29 2.99 28.51
C ALA A 264 -9.39 1.91 28.47
N GLY A 265 -9.01 0.63 28.53
CA GLY A 265 -9.93 -0.53 28.60
C GLY A 265 -10.19 -1.08 30.02
N HIS A 266 -9.60 -0.52 31.06
CA HIS A 266 -9.79 -1.05 32.41
C HIS A 266 -11.20 -0.75 32.93
N ASN A 267 -11.98 -1.80 33.22
CA ASN A 267 -13.40 -1.72 33.60
C ASN A 267 -14.26 -0.93 32.59
N PHE A 268 -13.82 -0.88 31.33
CA PHE A 268 -14.49 -0.14 30.27
C PHE A 268 -14.26 -0.83 28.93
N ASP A 269 -15.29 -0.96 28.12
CA ASP A 269 -15.16 -1.50 26.77
C ASP A 269 -14.89 -0.35 25.78
N ILE A 270 -13.61 -0.06 25.56
CA ILE A 270 -13.21 0.96 24.59
C ILE A 270 -13.46 0.46 23.17
N THR A 271 -14.37 1.17 22.51
CA THR A 271 -14.98 0.84 21.22
C THR A 271 -14.89 2.00 20.22
N GLY A 272 -14.59 3.21 20.70
CA GLY A 272 -14.53 4.40 19.86
C GLY A 272 -15.86 4.62 19.13
N GLY A 273 -15.77 4.81 17.82
CA GLY A 273 -16.88 5.01 16.89
C GLY A 273 -17.69 3.79 16.49
N ALA A 274 -17.35 2.60 17.00
CA ALA A 274 -17.97 1.35 16.53
C ALA A 274 -19.50 1.34 16.70
N GLY A 275 -20.19 0.82 15.68
CA GLY A 275 -21.65 0.70 15.68
C GLY A 275 -22.42 1.98 15.34
N GLY A 276 -21.72 3.04 14.88
CA GLY A 276 -22.34 4.28 14.43
C GLY A 276 -22.03 4.63 12.97
N MET A 277 -21.91 5.92 12.69
CA MET A 277 -21.59 6.46 11.37
C MET A 277 -20.18 6.03 10.96
N VAL A 278 -19.99 5.65 9.70
CA VAL A 278 -18.67 5.33 9.13
C VAL A 278 -18.49 6.18 7.88
N VAL A 279 -17.41 6.94 7.82
CA VAL A 279 -17.11 7.85 6.71
C VAL A 279 -15.62 7.86 6.43
N THR A 280 -15.23 8.15 5.20
CA THR A 280 -13.83 8.35 4.81
C THR A 280 -13.64 9.80 4.35
N VAL A 281 -12.57 10.43 4.81
CA VAL A 281 -12.26 11.85 4.57
C VAL A 281 -10.81 12.02 4.11
N ASP A 282 -10.59 13.04 3.30
CA ASP A 282 -9.30 13.44 2.71
C ASP A 282 -8.89 14.88 3.07
N THR A 283 -9.79 15.63 3.71
CA THR A 283 -9.61 17.04 4.06
C THR A 283 -10.08 17.31 5.49
N GLY A 284 -9.48 18.32 6.13
CA GLY A 284 -9.88 18.74 7.47
C GLY A 284 -11.34 19.21 7.53
N ALA A 285 -11.83 19.83 6.45
CA ALA A 285 -13.20 20.32 6.37
C ALA A 285 -14.23 19.17 6.45
N LYS A 286 -14.03 18.10 5.66
CA LYS A 286 -14.87 16.89 5.72
C LYS A 286 -14.77 16.19 7.07
N LEU A 287 -13.56 16.12 7.64
CA LEU A 287 -13.35 15.55 8.98
C LEU A 287 -14.14 16.31 10.04
N THR A 288 -14.00 17.65 10.07
CA THR A 288 -14.73 18.51 11.00
C THR A 288 -16.24 18.40 10.79
N ALA A 289 -16.72 18.37 9.54
CA ALA A 289 -18.13 18.19 9.23
C ALA A 289 -18.67 16.85 9.73
N ALA A 290 -17.93 15.75 9.58
CA ALA A 290 -18.32 14.44 10.10
C ALA A 290 -18.41 14.41 11.63
N LEU A 291 -17.48 15.05 12.34
CA LEU A 291 -17.55 15.21 13.79
C LEU A 291 -18.78 16.03 14.21
N GLU A 292 -19.06 17.14 13.52
CA GLU A 292 -20.23 17.99 13.77
C GLU A 292 -21.54 17.23 13.51
N GLU A 293 -21.64 16.49 12.41
CA GLU A 293 -22.81 15.67 12.09
C GLU A 293 -23.05 14.61 13.16
N ALA A 294 -22.03 13.85 13.53
CA ALA A 294 -22.12 12.81 14.56
C ALA A 294 -22.53 13.39 15.92
N SER A 295 -21.93 14.52 16.30
CA SER A 295 -22.25 15.24 17.53
C SER A 295 -23.70 15.72 17.55
N ASN A 296 -24.16 16.36 16.47
CA ASN A 296 -25.54 16.83 16.32
C ASN A 296 -26.56 15.68 16.33
N ALA A 297 -26.21 14.53 15.74
CA ALA A 297 -27.03 13.33 15.73
C ALA A 297 -26.90 12.50 17.02
N ASN A 298 -25.93 12.79 17.88
CA ASN A 298 -25.57 12.02 19.07
C ASN A 298 -25.39 10.53 18.75
N THR A 299 -24.57 10.25 17.73
CA THR A 299 -24.23 8.90 17.26
C THR A 299 -22.72 8.67 17.35
N PRO A 300 -22.25 7.43 17.64
CA PRO A 300 -20.84 7.08 17.44
C PRO A 300 -20.39 7.36 16.01
N VAL A 301 -19.11 7.64 15.82
CA VAL A 301 -18.54 7.87 14.48
C VAL A 301 -17.14 7.30 14.34
N THR A 302 -16.94 6.50 13.28
CA THR A 302 -15.63 6.10 12.78
C THR A 302 -15.32 6.90 11.53
N ILE A 303 -14.25 7.70 11.60
CA ILE A 303 -13.73 8.49 10.50
C ILE A 303 -12.43 7.84 10.02
N TYR A 304 -12.44 7.33 8.81
CA TYR A 304 -11.23 6.91 8.11
C TYR A 304 -10.59 8.12 7.43
N VAL A 305 -9.29 8.32 7.63
CA VAL A 305 -8.52 9.39 6.99
C VAL A 305 -7.69 8.80 5.87
N ASP A 306 -8.00 9.16 4.64
CA ASP A 306 -7.35 8.71 3.42
C ASP A 306 -6.84 9.91 2.61
N GLY A 307 -5.83 10.59 3.16
CA GLY A 307 -5.31 11.83 2.60
C GLY A 307 -4.57 12.68 3.63
N VAL A 308 -4.13 13.86 3.20
CA VAL A 308 -3.35 14.79 4.02
C VAL A 308 -4.25 15.90 4.56
N ILE A 309 -4.46 15.92 5.86
CA ILE A 309 -5.17 16.97 6.60
C ILE A 309 -4.20 18.10 6.91
N THR A 310 -4.58 19.34 6.57
CA THR A 310 -3.80 20.55 6.83
C THR A 310 -4.69 21.64 7.39
N ASP A 311 -4.10 22.68 7.99
CA ASP A 311 -4.89 23.87 8.37
C ASP A 311 -5.60 24.48 7.15
N ALA A 312 -4.94 24.49 5.99
CA ALA A 312 -5.46 25.08 4.75
C ALA A 312 -6.71 24.36 4.23
N ASN A 313 -6.75 23.02 4.30
CA ASN A 313 -7.91 22.24 3.89
C ASN A 313 -8.90 21.91 5.03
N ASN A 314 -8.68 22.48 6.22
CA ASN A 314 -9.65 22.48 7.30
C ASN A 314 -10.54 23.73 7.26
N ASP A 315 -9.99 24.88 7.66
CA ASP A 315 -10.67 26.18 7.64
C ASP A 315 -9.71 27.39 7.62
N GLY A 316 -8.39 27.14 7.59
CA GLY A 316 -7.34 28.15 7.64
C GLY A 316 -7.33 28.99 8.92
N SER A 317 -7.98 28.52 10.00
CA SER A 317 -8.14 29.29 11.24
C SER A 317 -6.95 29.16 12.19
N GLY A 318 -6.02 28.25 11.91
CA GLY A 318 -4.92 27.89 12.79
C GLY A 318 -5.38 27.10 14.02
N ARG A 319 -6.59 26.54 14.03
CA ARG A 319 -7.13 25.71 15.12
C ARG A 319 -6.87 24.22 14.84
N SER A 320 -6.70 23.45 15.91
CA SER A 320 -6.68 22.00 15.85
C SER A 320 -8.04 21.44 15.42
N ILE A 321 -8.05 20.21 14.92
CA ILE A 321 -9.27 19.42 14.80
C ILE A 321 -9.82 19.15 16.23
N GLU A 322 -11.05 19.58 16.51
CA GLU A 322 -11.65 19.46 17.85
C GLU A 322 -12.60 18.25 17.95
N ILE A 323 -12.25 17.28 18.79
CA ILE A 323 -13.20 16.28 19.32
C ILE A 323 -13.68 16.81 20.66
N LYS A 324 -14.85 17.46 20.66
CA LYS A 324 -15.30 18.25 21.80
C LYS A 324 -16.79 18.15 22.03
N ASP A 325 -17.17 18.07 23.30
CA ASP A 325 -18.57 17.94 23.73
C ASP A 325 -19.28 16.73 23.08
N MET A 326 -18.55 15.63 22.85
CA MET A 326 -19.04 14.42 22.20
C MET A 326 -18.30 13.17 22.68
N ASP A 327 -18.91 12.00 22.54
CA ASP A 327 -18.34 10.71 22.94
C ASP A 327 -18.37 9.72 21.75
N ASN A 328 -17.61 8.63 21.85
CA ASN A 328 -17.63 7.50 20.91
C ASN A 328 -17.12 7.87 19.50
N VAL A 329 -15.83 8.22 19.43
CA VAL A 329 -15.16 8.63 18.18
C VAL A 329 -13.98 7.71 17.89
N SER A 330 -13.85 7.27 16.64
CA SER A 330 -12.61 6.72 16.11
C SER A 330 -12.13 7.59 14.96
N ILE A 331 -10.87 8.03 14.97
CA ILE A 331 -10.19 8.60 13.79
C ILE A 331 -9.06 7.64 13.43
N ILE A 332 -9.13 7.04 12.25
CA ILE A 332 -8.26 5.93 11.84
C ILE A 332 -7.66 6.22 10.46
N GLY A 333 -6.33 6.19 10.31
CA GLY A 333 -5.72 6.32 8.97
C GLY A 333 -5.95 5.09 8.09
N VAL A 334 -6.11 5.29 6.79
CA VAL A 334 -6.19 4.20 5.80
C VAL A 334 -4.80 3.82 5.33
N ALA A 335 -4.44 2.54 5.44
CA ALA A 335 -3.12 2.00 5.13
C ALA A 335 -2.00 2.82 5.79
N ASP A 336 -1.22 3.56 5.00
CA ASP A 336 -0.15 4.47 5.43
C ASP A 336 -0.40 5.93 4.97
N ARG A 337 -1.63 6.25 4.57
CA ARG A 337 -1.99 7.51 3.90
C ARG A 337 -2.69 8.54 4.79
N GLY A 338 -3.19 8.14 5.97
CA GLY A 338 -3.81 9.06 6.91
C GLY A 338 -2.79 10.00 7.54
N GLU A 339 -2.76 11.26 7.11
CA GLU A 339 -1.72 12.22 7.50
C GLU A 339 -2.31 13.56 7.98
N PHE A 340 -1.65 14.16 8.97
CA PHE A 340 -1.94 15.48 9.51
C PHE A 340 -0.63 16.30 9.48
N ASP A 341 -0.51 17.16 8.48
CA ASP A 341 0.66 18.02 8.28
C ASP A 341 0.38 19.44 8.79
N GLY A 342 1.13 19.84 9.83
CA GLY A 342 1.04 21.17 10.41
C GLY A 342 -0.17 21.37 11.34
N ILE A 343 -1.10 20.41 11.40
CA ILE A 343 -2.34 20.47 12.19
C ILE A 343 -2.43 19.32 13.21
N GLY A 344 -2.96 19.60 14.40
CA GLY A 344 -3.12 18.63 15.49
C GLY A 344 -4.57 18.32 15.82
N ILE A 345 -4.78 17.41 16.78
CA ILE A 345 -6.08 16.99 17.31
C ILE A 345 -6.21 17.42 18.77
N SER A 346 -7.34 18.05 19.13
CA SER A 346 -7.68 18.41 20.51
C SER A 346 -8.90 17.62 20.97
N ILE A 347 -8.75 16.89 22.07
CA ILE A 347 -9.79 16.08 22.71
C ILE A 347 -10.17 16.74 24.02
N ARG A 348 -11.42 17.19 24.15
CA ARG A 348 -11.88 17.90 25.35
C ARG A 348 -13.35 17.66 25.66
N ARG A 349 -13.65 17.29 26.91
CA ARG A 349 -15.00 16.90 27.35
C ARG A 349 -15.57 15.79 26.46
N ALA A 350 -14.73 14.78 26.22
CA ALA A 350 -15.00 13.69 25.30
C ALA A 350 -14.51 12.35 25.85
N ASN A 351 -15.31 11.29 25.67
CA ASN A 351 -15.04 9.97 26.23
C ASN A 351 -15.16 8.87 25.16
N ASN A 352 -14.48 7.74 25.39
CA ASN A 352 -14.44 6.60 24.46
C ASN A 352 -13.92 7.01 23.08
N ILE A 353 -12.64 7.38 23.02
CA ILE A 353 -12.00 7.94 21.81
C ILE A 353 -10.85 7.05 21.38
N ILE A 354 -10.76 6.74 20.08
CA ILE A 354 -9.67 6.01 19.45
C ILE A 354 -9.02 6.91 18.40
N ILE A 355 -7.70 7.10 18.48
CA ILE A 355 -6.88 7.75 17.45
C ILE A 355 -5.85 6.73 17.00
N GLN A 356 -5.95 6.26 15.76
CA GLN A 356 -5.19 5.10 15.32
C GLN A 356 -4.60 5.24 13.91
N ASN A 357 -3.39 4.75 13.70
CA ASN A 357 -2.79 4.63 12.37
C ASN A 357 -2.63 5.97 11.60
N LEU A 358 -2.42 7.07 12.32
CA LEU A 358 -2.21 8.41 11.73
C LEU A 358 -0.74 8.83 11.79
N LYS A 359 -0.29 9.53 10.76
CA LYS A 359 0.95 10.32 10.79
C LYS A 359 0.61 11.76 11.16
N ILE A 360 1.14 12.29 12.26
CA ILE A 360 0.84 13.66 12.73
C ILE A 360 2.15 14.40 12.99
N HIS A 361 2.44 15.46 12.24
CA HIS A 361 3.75 16.10 12.34
C HIS A 361 3.78 17.61 12.14
N HIS A 362 4.86 18.21 12.64
CA HIS A 362 5.19 19.63 12.45
C HIS A 362 4.05 20.59 12.85
N VAL A 363 3.30 20.24 13.90
CA VAL A 363 2.06 20.93 14.25
C VAL A 363 2.29 22.36 14.73
N LEU A 364 1.64 23.31 14.05
CA LEU A 364 1.68 24.74 14.35
C LEU A 364 0.30 25.33 14.66
N THR A 365 -0.78 24.59 14.39
CA THR A 365 -2.14 24.91 14.81
C THR A 365 -2.32 24.87 16.35
N GLY A 366 -3.49 25.28 16.83
CA GLY A 366 -3.85 25.49 18.23
C GLY A 366 -3.15 24.59 19.26
N GLY A 367 -2.54 25.20 20.29
CA GLY A 367 -1.77 24.50 21.32
C GLY A 367 -0.39 24.01 20.86
N LYS A 368 -0.19 23.77 19.55
CA LYS A 368 1.00 23.17 18.93
C LYS A 368 1.29 21.73 19.36
N ASP A 369 0.32 21.10 20.02
CA ASP A 369 0.35 19.69 20.37
C ASP A 369 -0.13 18.87 19.17
N ALA A 370 0.53 17.75 18.87
CA ALA A 370 0.02 16.85 17.84
C ALA A 370 -1.30 16.19 18.29
N ILE A 371 -1.36 15.70 19.54
CA ILE A 371 -2.58 15.25 20.20
C ILE A 371 -2.64 15.86 21.60
N SER A 372 -3.62 16.73 21.85
CA SER A 372 -3.87 17.34 23.17
C SER A 372 -5.13 16.73 23.80
N ILE A 373 -5.01 16.22 25.02
CA ILE A 373 -6.11 15.58 25.76
C ILE A 373 -6.39 16.36 27.05
N GLU A 374 -7.47 17.13 27.06
CA GLU A 374 -7.76 18.07 28.15
C GLU A 374 -9.08 17.74 28.84
N GLY A 375 -9.08 17.65 30.17
CA GLY A 375 -10.33 17.72 30.93
C GLY A 375 -10.80 19.17 31.16
N ASP A 376 -11.78 19.34 32.04
CA ASP A 376 -12.38 20.64 32.37
C ASP A 376 -12.81 20.72 33.84
N ASP A 377 -12.96 21.93 34.35
CA ASP A 377 -13.29 22.19 35.76
C ASP A 377 -14.81 22.33 36.02
N ASP A 378 -15.63 22.15 34.99
CA ASP A 378 -17.09 22.29 35.05
C ASP A 378 -17.85 20.99 35.42
N GLY A 379 -17.12 19.90 35.64
CA GLY A 379 -17.66 18.59 36.00
C GLY A 379 -17.90 17.64 34.83
N SER A 380 -17.60 18.07 33.60
CA SER A 380 -17.48 17.18 32.43
C SER A 380 -16.24 16.27 32.53
N THR A 381 -16.24 15.18 31.76
CA THR A 381 -15.14 14.20 31.77
C THR A 381 -14.46 14.09 30.41
N THR A 382 -13.13 13.92 30.44
CA THR A 382 -12.33 13.48 29.30
C THR A 382 -11.64 12.17 29.67
N SER A 383 -12.15 11.04 29.19
CA SER A 383 -11.70 9.73 29.67
C SER A 383 -11.88 8.57 28.71
N HIS A 384 -11.10 7.50 28.89
CA HIS A 384 -11.11 6.31 28.03
C HIS A 384 -10.68 6.65 26.61
N ILE A 385 -9.38 6.96 26.48
CA ILE A 385 -8.76 7.42 25.24
C ILE A 385 -7.64 6.43 24.85
N TRP A 386 -7.68 5.94 23.62
CA TRP A 386 -6.66 5.04 23.09
C TRP A 386 -5.97 5.66 21.88
N ILE A 387 -4.66 5.87 22.03
CA ILE A 387 -3.79 6.43 20.99
C ILE A 387 -2.87 5.28 20.54
N ASP A 388 -3.12 4.72 19.37
CA ASP A 388 -2.53 3.45 18.95
C ASP A 388 -1.93 3.47 17.52
N HIS A 389 -0.77 2.86 17.31
CA HIS A 389 -0.17 2.73 15.96
C HIS A 389 0.02 4.04 15.17
N ASN A 390 0.20 5.18 15.83
CA ASN A 390 0.44 6.46 15.15
C ASN A 390 1.93 6.73 14.99
N GLU A 391 2.30 7.60 14.05
CA GLU A 391 3.65 8.17 13.90
C GLU A 391 3.58 9.68 14.18
N LEU A 392 4.33 10.18 15.16
CA LEU A 392 4.32 11.58 15.57
C LEU A 392 5.73 12.17 15.65
N TYR A 393 5.97 13.27 14.93
CA TYR A 393 7.30 13.89 14.89
C TYR A 393 7.32 15.37 14.52
N SER A 394 8.51 15.96 14.61
CA SER A 394 8.78 17.32 14.15
C SER A 394 10.25 17.43 13.68
N THR A 395 11.01 18.40 14.22
CA THR A 395 12.46 18.44 14.07
C THR A 395 13.15 19.01 15.31
N LEU A 396 14.40 18.60 15.52
CA LEU A 396 15.32 19.17 16.51
C LEU A 396 16.10 20.39 15.99
N ASP A 397 15.99 20.73 14.71
CA ASP A 397 16.74 21.82 14.06
C ASP A 397 16.16 23.23 14.31
N VAL A 398 15.20 23.32 15.22
CA VAL A 398 14.53 24.57 15.65
C VAL A 398 14.62 24.74 17.16
N ASP A 399 14.27 25.92 17.66
CA ASP A 399 14.15 26.14 19.10
C ASP A 399 13.14 25.16 19.71
N LYS A 400 13.44 24.69 20.94
CA LYS A 400 12.62 23.71 21.65
C LYS A 400 11.16 24.11 21.87
N ASP A 401 10.83 25.41 21.79
CA ASP A 401 9.47 25.94 21.96
C ASP A 401 8.84 26.37 20.63
N PHE A 402 9.49 26.07 19.49
CA PHE A 402 8.91 26.25 18.16
C PHE A 402 7.69 25.34 17.96
N TYR A 403 7.84 24.04 18.27
CA TYR A 403 6.77 23.06 18.46
C TYR A 403 6.50 22.84 19.96
N ASP A 404 5.33 22.30 20.36
CA ASP A 404 5.04 21.97 21.77
C ASP A 404 5.11 20.48 22.07
N GLY A 405 4.01 19.79 22.40
CA GLY A 405 4.00 18.34 22.69
C GLY A 405 3.66 17.47 21.48
N LEU A 406 4.02 16.18 21.53
CA LEU A 406 3.44 15.19 20.60
C LEU A 406 2.15 14.63 21.18
N ILE A 407 2.19 14.08 22.40
CA ILE A 407 0.99 13.57 23.09
C ILE A 407 0.95 14.12 24.51
N ASP A 408 0.07 15.09 24.73
CA ASP A 408 -0.05 15.78 26.02
C ASP A 408 -1.42 15.52 26.66
N SER A 409 -1.45 15.36 27.99
CA SER A 409 -2.71 15.35 28.74
C SER A 409 -2.69 16.18 30.02
N LYS A 410 -3.80 16.88 30.29
CA LYS A 410 -3.93 17.84 31.38
C LYS A 410 -5.37 18.01 31.85
N SER A 411 -5.56 18.81 32.91
CA SER A 411 -6.85 19.27 33.42
C SER A 411 -7.81 18.12 33.78
N GLY A 412 -7.30 17.04 34.38
CA GLY A 412 -8.11 15.88 34.81
C GLY A 412 -8.44 14.81 33.77
N ALA A 413 -7.85 14.88 32.57
CA ALA A 413 -7.90 13.78 31.61
C ALA A 413 -7.30 12.48 32.20
N LYS A 414 -7.99 11.33 32.04
CA LYS A 414 -7.59 10.05 32.67
C LYS A 414 -8.08 8.82 31.91
N ASN A 415 -7.60 7.64 32.28
CA ASN A 415 -7.87 6.37 31.60
C ASN A 415 -7.40 6.41 30.15
N ILE A 416 -6.10 6.59 29.96
CA ILE A 416 -5.47 6.77 28.64
C ILE A 416 -4.52 5.60 28.38
N THR A 417 -4.51 5.08 27.17
CA THR A 417 -3.52 4.11 26.71
C THR A 417 -2.84 4.65 25.46
N ILE A 418 -1.51 4.65 25.47
CA ILE A 418 -0.65 5.09 24.37
C ILE A 418 0.15 3.85 23.98
N SER A 419 -0.15 3.25 22.84
CA SER A 419 0.42 1.96 22.45
C SER A 419 0.89 1.88 21.00
N TYR A 420 1.97 1.13 20.76
CA TYR A 420 2.50 0.90 19.41
C TYR A 420 2.73 2.19 18.58
N ASN A 421 2.91 3.36 19.20
CA ASN A 421 3.18 4.59 18.47
C ASN A 421 4.68 4.73 18.19
N TYR A 422 5.04 5.38 17.09
CA TYR A 422 6.39 5.84 16.81
C TYR A 422 6.49 7.34 17.05
N LEU A 423 7.17 7.74 18.11
CA LEU A 423 7.43 9.14 18.45
C LEU A 423 8.90 9.46 18.21
N HIS A 424 9.19 10.46 17.39
CA HIS A 424 10.58 10.78 17.07
C HIS A 424 10.85 12.24 16.68
N ASP A 425 12.15 12.57 16.64
CA ASP A 425 12.69 13.85 16.16
C ASP A 425 11.98 15.07 16.77
N HIS A 426 12.01 15.14 18.10
CA HIS A 426 11.22 16.11 18.85
C HIS A 426 11.81 16.50 20.21
N TRP A 427 11.51 17.71 20.69
CA TRP A 427 12.08 18.25 21.93
C TRP A 427 11.34 17.82 23.21
N LYS A 428 10.01 17.87 23.21
CA LYS A 428 9.15 17.71 24.40
C LYS A 428 8.04 16.68 24.14
N ALA A 429 8.38 15.39 24.08
CA ALA A 429 7.49 14.40 23.45
C ALA A 429 6.11 14.23 24.12
N SER A 430 6.05 13.97 25.42
CA SER A 430 4.79 13.64 26.07
C SER A 430 4.72 14.13 27.51
N LEU A 431 3.85 15.12 27.75
CA LEU A 431 3.58 15.68 29.06
C LEU A 431 2.24 15.21 29.59
N HIS A 432 2.24 14.76 30.84
CA HIS A 432 1.04 14.43 31.57
C HIS A 432 1.03 15.20 32.89
N GLY A 433 0.18 16.22 32.95
CA GLY A 433 0.06 17.17 34.06
C GLY A 433 0.95 18.39 33.86
N HIS A 434 0.33 19.54 33.57
CA HIS A 434 1.04 20.75 33.12
C HIS A 434 1.65 21.60 34.25
N THR A 435 1.20 21.43 35.49
CA THR A 435 1.58 22.28 36.63
C THR A 435 1.91 21.48 37.89
N ASP A 436 2.74 22.07 38.77
CA ASP A 436 3.02 21.57 40.12
C ASP A 436 1.95 22.02 41.14
N ASP A 437 0.97 22.84 40.72
CA ASP A 437 -0.06 23.40 41.62
C ASP A 437 -1.00 22.32 42.16
N GLU A 438 -0.92 22.08 43.47
CA GLU A 438 -1.71 21.08 44.19
C GLU A 438 -3.17 21.49 44.46
N SER A 439 -3.57 22.72 44.13
CA SER A 439 -4.91 23.25 44.45
C SER A 439 -6.02 22.83 43.48
N SER A 440 -5.66 22.28 42.31
CA SER A 440 -6.61 21.67 41.37
C SER A 440 -6.95 20.23 41.81
N SER A 441 -8.15 20.03 42.38
CA SER A 441 -8.60 18.70 42.80
C SER A 441 -8.81 17.73 41.64
N ASN A 442 -8.97 18.23 40.42
CA ASN A 442 -9.28 17.44 39.23
C ASN A 442 -8.01 16.83 38.58
N ASP A 443 -6.82 17.34 38.87
CA ASP A 443 -5.57 16.97 38.18
C ASP A 443 -4.79 15.78 38.79
N ARG A 444 -5.26 15.20 39.90
CA ARG A 444 -4.45 14.26 40.69
C ARG A 444 -4.64 12.78 40.37
N ASP A 445 -5.75 12.41 39.75
CA ASP A 445 -6.17 11.00 39.57
C ASP A 445 -5.96 10.49 38.13
N ARG A 446 -4.91 10.95 37.44
CA ARG A 446 -4.63 10.50 36.08
C ARG A 446 -4.13 9.06 36.08
N LEU A 447 -4.63 8.26 35.14
CA LEU A 447 -4.28 6.85 34.94
C LEU A 447 -3.89 6.65 33.48
N ILE A 448 -2.61 6.32 33.22
CA ILE A 448 -2.08 6.27 31.85
C ILE A 448 -1.19 5.04 31.64
N THR A 449 -1.40 4.33 30.54
CA THR A 449 -0.60 3.19 30.11
C THR A 449 0.23 3.55 28.88
N PHE A 450 1.49 3.15 28.86
CA PHE A 450 2.38 3.19 27.70
C PHE A 450 2.91 1.80 27.42
N HIS A 451 2.65 1.26 26.23
CA HIS A 451 3.32 0.03 25.84
C HIS A 451 3.65 -0.10 24.37
N HIS A 452 4.73 -0.81 24.09
CA HIS A 452 5.16 -1.10 22.73
C HIS A 452 5.42 0.15 21.87
N ASN A 453 5.58 1.33 22.48
CA ASN A 453 5.92 2.53 21.75
C ASN A 453 7.42 2.56 21.42
N ARG A 454 7.73 3.11 20.25
CA ARG A 454 9.09 3.44 19.81
C ARG A 454 9.33 4.92 20.06
N PHE A 455 10.29 5.24 20.90
CA PHE A 455 10.76 6.60 21.16
C PHE A 455 12.18 6.76 20.63
N GLU A 456 12.39 7.67 19.68
CA GLU A 456 13.69 7.81 19.04
C GLU A 456 14.09 9.25 18.71
N ASN A 457 15.35 9.64 18.94
CA ASN A 457 15.84 10.99 18.65
C ASN A 457 15.01 12.09 19.35
N ILE A 458 14.82 11.96 20.66
CA ILE A 458 14.02 12.89 21.46
C ILE A 458 14.85 13.46 22.60
N GLU A 459 14.69 14.75 22.89
CA GLU A 459 15.39 15.37 24.02
C GLU A 459 14.82 14.93 25.38
N SER A 460 13.50 15.09 25.59
CA SER A 460 12.89 14.87 26.91
C SER A 460 11.39 14.55 26.90
N ARG A 461 10.86 14.24 28.09
CA ARG A 461 9.44 13.97 28.40
C ARG A 461 8.92 12.66 27.78
N LEU A 462 9.42 11.52 28.27
CA LEU A 462 9.04 10.19 27.75
C LEU A 462 8.49 9.22 28.82
N PRO A 463 7.48 9.62 29.62
CA PRO A 463 6.81 10.91 29.69
C PRO A 463 7.38 11.82 30.79
N LEU A 464 7.00 13.11 30.76
CA LEU A 464 6.96 13.92 31.99
C LEU A 464 5.63 13.63 32.68
N PHE A 465 5.66 13.12 33.92
CA PHE A 465 4.46 12.69 34.63
C PHE A 465 4.33 13.35 35.99
N ARG A 466 3.28 14.15 36.20
CA ARG A 466 2.95 14.74 37.51
C ARG A 466 1.68 14.14 38.07
N PHE A 467 1.67 13.82 39.37
CA PHE A 467 0.55 13.18 40.08
C PHE A 467 0.07 11.87 39.42
N GLY A 468 -0.91 11.19 40.01
CA GLY A 468 -1.54 10.00 39.43
C GLY A 468 -0.64 8.78 39.30
N TYR A 469 -1.07 7.85 38.45
CA TYR A 469 -0.45 6.54 38.28
C TYR A 469 -0.19 6.21 36.81
N GLY A 470 0.97 5.63 36.53
CA GLY A 470 1.37 5.24 35.19
C GLY A 470 1.84 3.79 35.11
N HIS A 471 1.63 3.15 33.96
CA HIS A 471 2.20 1.85 33.63
C HIS A 471 2.97 1.96 32.32
N LEU A 472 4.26 1.65 32.34
CA LEU A 472 5.13 1.78 31.18
C LEU A 472 5.84 0.45 30.96
N TYR A 473 5.44 -0.30 29.94
CA TYR A 473 6.04 -1.62 29.67
C TYR A 473 6.30 -1.93 28.21
N ASN A 474 7.27 -2.80 27.93
CA ASN A 474 7.66 -3.21 26.58
C ASN A 474 7.91 -2.03 25.60
N ASN A 475 8.28 -0.83 26.05
CA ASN A 475 8.61 0.28 25.15
C ASN A 475 10.10 0.22 24.77
N TYR A 476 10.45 0.78 23.61
CA TYR A 476 11.82 0.94 23.15
C TYR A 476 12.22 2.41 23.09
N TYR A 477 13.29 2.77 23.78
CA TYR A 477 13.86 4.12 23.83
C TYR A 477 15.25 4.11 23.22
N ASN A 478 15.47 4.92 22.19
CA ASN A 478 16.77 5.08 21.54
C ASN A 478 17.13 6.55 21.32
N ASN A 479 18.41 6.89 21.53
CA ASN A 479 18.93 8.23 21.27
C ASN A 479 18.15 9.34 21.98
N ILE A 480 18.11 9.26 23.31
CA ILE A 480 17.44 10.25 24.17
C ILE A 480 18.51 11.14 24.82
N SER A 481 18.52 12.42 24.47
CA SER A 481 19.65 13.31 24.76
C SER A 481 19.62 13.97 26.14
N SER A 482 18.47 14.03 26.83
CA SER A 482 18.36 14.61 28.18
C SER A 482 17.77 13.67 29.24
N THR A 483 16.46 13.37 29.18
CA THR A 483 15.76 12.56 30.20
C THR A 483 14.67 11.70 29.57
N GLY A 484 14.53 10.46 30.02
CA GLY A 484 13.45 9.55 29.63
C GLY A 484 12.15 9.79 30.41
N MET A 485 11.80 8.82 31.25
CA MET A 485 10.65 8.86 32.15
C MET A 485 10.97 9.77 33.34
N ASN A 486 10.15 10.80 33.57
CA ASN A 486 10.33 11.77 34.65
C ASN A 486 9.08 11.82 35.55
N SER A 487 9.11 11.04 36.65
CA SER A 487 8.04 10.93 37.64
C SER A 487 8.15 12.05 38.67
N ARG A 488 7.11 12.87 38.85
CA ARG A 488 7.14 14.11 39.64
C ARG A 488 5.87 14.25 40.49
N MET A 489 5.94 15.11 41.52
CA MET A 489 4.78 15.50 42.33
C MET A 489 3.98 14.31 42.87
N GLY A 490 4.66 13.33 43.44
CA GLY A 490 4.05 12.14 44.03
C GLY A 490 3.47 11.12 43.04
N ALA A 491 3.69 11.27 41.73
CA ALA A 491 3.30 10.25 40.76
C ALA A 491 3.93 8.88 41.08
N GLU A 492 3.24 7.78 40.82
CA GLU A 492 3.78 6.42 40.97
C GLU A 492 3.73 5.68 39.63
N LEU A 493 4.88 5.25 39.11
CA LEU A 493 5.00 4.59 37.81
C LEU A 493 5.43 3.12 37.96
N GLN A 494 4.64 2.18 37.47
CA GLN A 494 5.09 0.80 37.26
C GLN A 494 5.83 0.73 35.92
N ILE A 495 7.09 0.32 35.91
CA ILE A 495 8.00 0.39 34.75
C ILE A 495 8.63 -0.98 34.50
N GLU A 496 8.20 -1.68 33.45
CA GLU A 496 8.49 -3.11 33.25
C GLU A 496 8.99 -3.47 31.85
N ASN A 497 10.03 -4.31 31.74
CA ASN A 497 10.50 -4.87 30.47
C ASN A 497 10.73 -3.85 29.32
N ASN A 498 11.04 -2.60 29.64
CA ASN A 498 11.41 -1.61 28.62
C ASN A 498 12.88 -1.78 28.20
N VAL A 499 13.20 -1.39 26.98
CA VAL A 499 14.56 -1.42 26.43
C VAL A 499 15.06 -0.01 26.19
N PHE A 500 16.21 0.34 26.76
CA PHE A 500 16.85 1.64 26.61
C PHE A 500 18.22 1.51 25.94
N GLU A 501 18.46 2.26 24.88
CA GLU A 501 19.76 2.39 24.21
C GLU A 501 20.06 3.88 24.00
N ASN A 502 21.34 4.28 24.09
CA ASN A 502 21.77 5.66 23.84
C ASN A 502 20.91 6.72 24.58
N THR A 503 20.49 6.39 25.80
CA THR A 503 19.51 7.17 26.56
C THR A 503 20.19 7.80 27.77
N GLN A 504 20.16 9.12 27.87
CA GLN A 504 20.55 9.84 29.07
C GLN A 504 19.39 9.86 30.07
N ASN A 505 19.70 9.53 31.33
CA ASN A 505 18.76 9.57 32.45
C ASN A 505 17.41 8.86 32.15
N PRO A 506 17.40 7.53 31.90
CA PRO A 506 16.18 6.80 31.55
C PRO A 506 14.99 6.97 32.50
N ILE A 507 15.24 6.97 33.82
CA ILE A 507 14.20 7.04 34.86
C ILE A 507 14.65 8.02 35.95
N VAL A 508 13.94 9.13 36.07
CA VAL A 508 14.28 10.21 36.99
C VAL A 508 13.05 10.83 37.66
N SER A 509 13.31 11.69 38.63
CA SER A 509 12.37 12.62 39.22
C SER A 509 13.08 13.96 39.37
N PHE A 510 13.01 14.81 38.33
CA PHE A 510 13.75 16.08 38.24
C PHE A 510 12.80 17.29 38.13
N TYR A 511 13.28 18.45 38.61
CA TYR A 511 12.76 19.78 38.28
C TYR A 511 11.38 20.14 38.86
N SER A 512 10.89 19.43 39.87
CA SER A 512 9.66 19.72 40.62
C SER A 512 9.92 20.00 42.10
N ALA A 513 8.95 20.62 42.77
CA ALA A 513 9.01 20.82 44.23
C ALA A 513 9.04 19.50 45.02
N GLU A 514 8.34 18.48 44.51
CA GLU A 514 8.27 17.14 45.10
C GLU A 514 8.64 16.07 44.08
N ILE A 515 9.27 15.00 44.58
CA ILE A 515 9.64 13.86 43.74
C ILE A 515 8.42 13.00 43.40
N GLY A 516 8.51 12.24 42.31
CA GLY A 516 7.66 11.07 42.09
C GLY A 516 8.39 9.77 42.45
N TYR A 517 7.73 8.65 42.18
CA TYR A 517 8.16 7.30 42.52
C TYR A 517 7.99 6.34 41.34
N TRP A 518 8.67 5.19 41.43
CA TRP A 518 8.63 4.13 40.44
C TRP A 518 8.71 2.75 41.07
N ASN A 519 8.10 1.76 40.43
CA ASN A 519 8.21 0.34 40.72
C ASN A 519 8.75 -0.34 39.45
N THR A 520 10.01 -0.76 39.48
CA THR A 520 10.79 -1.17 38.31
C THR A 520 11.02 -2.69 38.29
N SER A 521 10.79 -3.34 37.14
CA SER A 521 11.08 -4.76 36.95
C SER A 521 11.56 -5.03 35.50
N GLY A 522 12.47 -5.98 35.31
CA GLY A 522 12.83 -6.54 33.98
C GLY A 522 13.34 -5.59 32.88
N ASN A 523 13.55 -4.30 33.15
CA ASN A 523 14.05 -3.32 32.18
C ASN A 523 15.50 -3.61 31.76
N LEU A 524 15.81 -3.37 30.48
CA LEU A 524 17.15 -3.50 29.91
C LEU A 524 17.76 -2.12 29.66
N PHE A 525 18.79 -1.78 30.42
CA PHE A 525 19.66 -0.64 30.15
C PHE A 525 20.83 -1.08 29.26
N GLY A 526 20.64 -0.93 27.95
CA GLY A 526 21.57 -1.35 26.91
C GLY A 526 22.75 -0.40 26.70
N SER A 527 23.41 -0.52 25.54
CA SER A 527 24.58 0.28 25.20
C SER A 527 24.25 1.77 25.14
N GLY A 528 25.16 2.62 25.61
CA GLY A 528 25.03 4.08 25.52
C GLY A 528 24.10 4.71 26.56
N VAL A 529 23.51 3.92 27.47
CA VAL A 529 22.75 4.47 28.60
C VAL A 529 23.69 5.20 29.57
N THR A 530 23.33 6.42 29.95
CA THR A 530 24.12 7.24 30.88
C THR A 530 23.24 7.84 31.98
N TRP A 531 23.87 8.14 33.12
CA TRP A 531 23.21 8.74 34.28
C TRP A 531 24.02 9.95 34.73
N THR A 532 23.34 11.07 34.93
CA THR A 532 23.93 12.28 35.48
C THR A 532 23.79 12.31 36.99
N THR A 533 24.67 13.04 37.69
CA THR A 533 24.54 13.26 39.13
C THR A 533 23.41 14.28 39.38
N PRO A 534 22.32 13.91 40.06
CA PRO A 534 21.23 14.84 40.34
C PRO A 534 21.69 15.98 41.27
N SER A 535 20.97 17.11 41.24
CA SER A 535 21.25 18.27 42.09
C SER A 535 20.05 18.63 42.99
N GLY A 536 20.30 19.17 44.18
CA GLY A 536 19.21 19.55 45.08
C GLY A 536 18.37 18.34 45.53
N SER A 537 17.06 18.38 45.29
CA SER A 537 16.10 17.33 45.62
C SER A 537 15.84 16.34 44.47
N ASP A 538 16.47 16.54 43.32
CA ASP A 538 16.32 15.66 42.16
C ASP A 538 16.86 14.25 42.44
N VAL A 539 16.22 13.22 41.86
CA VAL A 539 16.62 11.81 42.05
C VAL A 539 16.67 11.09 40.70
N ALA A 540 17.68 10.25 40.51
CA ALA A 540 17.78 9.33 39.37
C ALA A 540 17.76 7.89 39.86
N ALA A 541 17.09 6.99 39.14
CA ALA A 541 16.99 5.58 39.51
C ALA A 541 18.36 4.87 39.47
N GLY A 542 19.27 5.35 38.61
CA GLY A 542 20.60 4.78 38.42
C GLY A 542 20.56 3.41 37.72
N PRO A 543 21.74 2.81 37.46
CA PRO A 543 21.83 1.55 36.72
C PRO A 543 21.16 0.36 37.42
N ASP A 544 21.06 0.39 38.75
CA ASP A 544 20.36 -0.64 39.54
C ASP A 544 18.85 -0.44 39.53
N ALA A 545 18.37 0.74 39.09
CA ALA A 545 16.97 1.15 39.01
C ALA A 545 16.12 0.60 40.15
N THR A 546 16.51 0.85 41.40
CA THR A 546 15.82 0.27 42.57
C THR A 546 14.41 0.85 42.71
N PRO A 547 13.37 0.02 42.93
CA PRO A 547 12.02 0.50 43.19
C PRO A 547 11.95 1.46 44.38
N THR A 548 11.19 2.54 44.23
CA THR A 548 10.91 3.54 45.29
C THR A 548 9.44 3.53 45.72
N SER A 549 8.60 2.77 45.02
CA SER A 549 7.20 2.48 45.36
C SER A 549 6.93 0.98 45.24
N SER A 550 5.73 0.56 45.64
CA SER A 550 5.21 -0.80 45.42
C SER A 550 3.89 -0.78 44.63
N TYR A 551 3.66 0.27 43.85
CA TYR A 551 2.46 0.42 43.05
C TYR A 551 2.42 -0.64 41.94
N GLU A 552 1.25 -1.25 41.76
CA GLU A 552 0.95 -2.23 40.72
C GLU A 552 -0.40 -1.90 40.09
N VAL A 553 -0.52 -2.12 38.78
CA VAL A 553 -1.71 -1.80 38.00
C VAL A 553 -2.88 -2.75 38.27
N PRO A 554 -4.13 -2.29 38.15
CA PRO A 554 -5.30 -3.09 38.50
C PRO A 554 -5.88 -3.94 37.35
N TYR A 555 -5.23 -4.00 36.18
CA TYR A 555 -5.70 -4.74 35.00
C TYR A 555 -4.74 -5.87 34.60
N THR A 556 -5.23 -6.81 33.79
CA THR A 556 -4.44 -7.91 33.23
C THR A 556 -3.72 -7.45 31.97
N TYR A 557 -2.48 -7.90 31.81
CA TYR A 557 -1.63 -7.59 30.66
C TYR A 557 -0.66 -8.75 30.41
N THR A 558 -0.06 -8.75 29.23
CA THR A 558 1.00 -9.70 28.86
C THR A 558 2.31 -8.94 28.68
N LEU A 559 3.34 -9.36 29.40
CA LEU A 559 4.70 -8.89 29.19
C LEU A 559 5.38 -9.75 28.11
N ASP A 560 6.10 -9.09 27.20
CA ASP A 560 6.99 -9.80 26.30
C ASP A 560 8.31 -10.04 27.01
N GLU A 561 9.07 -11.02 26.55
CA GLU A 561 10.46 -11.14 26.98
C GLU A 561 11.23 -9.88 26.57
N THR A 562 11.93 -9.25 27.51
CA THR A 562 12.68 -8.01 27.26
C THR A 562 13.65 -8.12 26.07
N SER A 563 14.14 -9.32 25.77
CA SER A 563 15.04 -9.62 24.64
C SER A 563 14.39 -9.40 23.25
N ILE A 564 13.07 -9.56 23.13
CA ILE A 564 12.35 -9.42 21.85
C ILE A 564 11.66 -8.07 21.70
N VAL A 565 11.54 -7.30 22.79
CA VAL A 565 10.83 -6.00 22.81
C VAL A 565 11.35 -5.06 21.72
N LYS A 566 12.67 -4.89 21.59
CA LYS A 566 13.24 -4.02 20.54
C LYS A 566 12.80 -4.42 19.14
N SER A 567 12.94 -5.70 18.77
CA SER A 567 12.54 -6.17 17.44
C SER A 567 11.04 -6.07 17.22
N LYS A 568 10.24 -6.38 18.23
CA LYS A 568 8.78 -6.30 18.15
C LYS A 568 8.32 -4.86 17.94
N VAL A 569 8.81 -3.94 18.77
CA VAL A 569 8.49 -2.52 18.67
C VAL A 569 8.93 -1.93 17.32
N ILE A 570 10.14 -2.23 16.82
CA ILE A 570 10.58 -1.75 15.51
C ILE A 570 9.68 -2.24 14.37
N ASN A 571 9.21 -3.49 14.44
CA ASN A 571 8.42 -4.09 13.36
C ASN A 571 6.94 -3.71 13.39
N HIS A 572 6.40 -3.39 14.57
CA HIS A 572 4.97 -3.23 14.79
C HIS A 572 4.55 -1.83 15.22
N ALA A 573 5.44 -0.95 15.71
CA ALA A 573 5.04 0.42 16.06
C ALA A 573 4.98 1.35 14.83
N GLY A 574 4.03 2.29 14.85
CA GLY A 574 3.78 3.27 13.80
C GLY A 574 2.71 2.85 12.79
N ILE A 575 2.56 3.66 11.74
CA ILE A 575 1.52 3.49 10.73
C ILE A 575 1.76 2.29 9.80
N GLY A 576 0.71 1.81 9.13
CA GLY A 576 0.77 0.74 8.14
C GLY A 576 1.05 -0.65 8.73
N LYS A 577 0.79 -0.83 10.04
CA LYS A 577 1.04 -2.08 10.78
C LYS A 577 -0.23 -2.78 11.25
N ILE A 578 -1.37 -2.11 11.17
CA ILE A 578 -2.67 -2.71 11.45
C ILE A 578 -3.24 -3.36 10.19
N ASP A 579 -3.89 -4.51 10.34
CA ASP A 579 -4.59 -5.16 9.24
C ASP A 579 -5.95 -4.50 9.03
N GLN A 580 -6.16 -3.95 7.84
CA GLN A 580 -7.41 -3.34 7.41
C GLN A 580 -8.05 -4.09 6.25
N SER A 581 -7.50 -5.24 5.83
CA SER A 581 -7.92 -5.94 4.62
C SER A 581 -9.35 -6.50 4.67
N ASP A 582 -9.84 -6.80 5.88
CA ASP A 582 -11.21 -7.25 6.13
C ASP A 582 -12.19 -6.10 6.49
N LEU A 583 -11.72 -4.85 6.51
CA LEU A 583 -12.57 -3.70 6.83
C LEU A 583 -13.31 -3.20 5.59
N ASP A 584 -14.61 -2.96 5.75
CA ASP A 584 -15.45 -2.24 4.78
C ASP A 584 -15.25 -0.73 4.98
N ILE A 585 -14.20 -0.17 4.37
CA ILE A 585 -13.89 1.27 4.42
C ILE A 585 -14.66 1.96 3.28
N PRO A 586 -15.60 2.87 3.58
CA PRO A 586 -16.34 3.58 2.54
C PRO A 586 -15.42 4.37 1.61
N ALA A 587 -15.82 4.56 0.36
CA ALA A 587 -15.17 5.56 -0.49
C ALA A 587 -15.39 6.97 0.10
N ILE A 588 -14.50 7.90 -0.22
CA ILE A 588 -14.68 9.31 0.15
C ILE A 588 -15.93 9.84 -0.55
N GLU A 589 -16.85 10.44 0.21
CA GLU A 589 -18.04 11.09 -0.36
C GLU A 589 -17.66 12.45 -0.96
N ASP A 590 -18.00 12.66 -2.23
CA ASP A 590 -17.95 13.97 -2.88
C ASP A 590 -19.22 14.75 -2.53
N ASP A 591 -19.10 16.01 -2.11
CA ASP A 591 -20.20 16.90 -1.66
C ASP A 591 -21.28 17.22 -2.74
N ASN A 592 -21.34 16.44 -3.82
CA ASN A 592 -22.38 16.50 -4.84
C ASN A 592 -23.60 15.66 -4.42
N GLY A 593 -24.36 16.18 -3.45
CA GLY A 593 -25.67 15.66 -3.10
C GLY A 593 -26.62 15.61 -4.31
N GLY A 594 -26.78 14.42 -4.89
CA GLY A 594 -27.76 14.09 -5.92
C GLY A 594 -27.70 12.62 -6.28
N GLU A 595 -28.62 11.82 -5.72
CA GLU A 595 -28.80 10.38 -5.96
C GLU A 595 -28.54 9.92 -7.40
N ASN A 596 -27.54 9.06 -7.60
CA ASN A 596 -27.65 7.80 -8.37
C ASN A 596 -26.35 6.99 -8.32
N GLY A 597 -26.39 5.87 -7.59
CA GLY A 597 -25.78 4.58 -7.92
C GLY A 597 -24.33 4.49 -8.38
N GLY A 598 -23.48 3.95 -7.49
CA GLY A 598 -22.39 3.01 -7.79
C GLY A 598 -21.26 3.51 -8.70
N GLY A 599 -20.10 3.79 -8.12
CA GLY A 599 -18.87 3.98 -8.88
C GLY A 599 -17.76 4.58 -8.02
N SER A 600 -16.59 3.94 -8.07
CA SER A 600 -15.28 4.32 -7.53
C SER A 600 -14.72 5.63 -8.10
N ASN A 601 -14.03 6.43 -7.30
CA ASN A 601 -13.09 7.51 -7.71
C ASN A 601 -11.82 7.32 -6.84
N GLU A 602 -10.55 7.20 -7.26
CA GLU A 602 -9.80 7.60 -8.47
C GLU A 602 -10.15 8.99 -8.99
N GLY A 603 -9.26 9.97 -8.79
CA GLY A 603 -9.35 11.26 -9.46
C GLY A 603 -8.48 12.35 -8.85
N THR A 604 -7.19 12.36 -9.17
CA THR A 604 -6.49 13.60 -9.57
C THR A 604 -5.94 13.49 -11.00
N ASP A 605 -6.26 12.38 -11.69
CA ASP A 605 -5.61 11.98 -12.93
C ASP A 605 -6.60 12.01 -14.10
N VAL A 606 -6.26 12.77 -15.12
CA VAL A 606 -6.80 12.54 -16.46
C VAL A 606 -6.05 11.35 -17.03
N THR A 607 -6.69 10.18 -17.01
CA THR A 607 -6.09 8.93 -17.46
C THR A 607 -5.56 9.01 -18.89
N LEU A 608 -4.34 8.50 -19.11
CA LEU A 608 -3.80 8.31 -20.45
C LEU A 608 -4.30 6.97 -21.04
N PRO A 609 -4.69 6.93 -22.32
CA PRO A 609 -4.51 7.97 -23.33
C PRO A 609 -5.53 9.11 -23.22
N TYR A 610 -5.04 10.35 -23.18
CA TYR A 610 -5.88 11.54 -23.25
C TYR A 610 -6.10 11.94 -24.70
N SER A 611 -7.31 12.39 -25.05
CA SER A 611 -7.64 12.90 -26.38
C SER A 611 -8.47 14.20 -26.32
N GLU A 612 -8.13 15.13 -27.20
CA GLU A 612 -8.84 16.37 -27.46
C GLU A 612 -9.16 16.47 -28.95
N ASP A 613 -10.44 16.63 -29.28
CA ASP A 613 -10.98 16.68 -30.64
C ASP A 613 -11.42 18.10 -31.06
N PHE A 614 -11.18 19.09 -30.19
CA PHE A 614 -11.50 20.51 -30.38
C PHE A 614 -12.97 20.75 -30.80
N SER A 615 -13.88 19.89 -30.34
CA SER A 615 -15.30 19.89 -30.75
C SER A 615 -16.14 21.02 -30.15
N ALA A 616 -15.55 21.89 -29.31
CA ALA A 616 -16.20 23.08 -28.79
C ALA A 616 -16.77 23.98 -29.91
N ALA A 617 -17.89 24.65 -29.60
CA ALA A 617 -18.61 25.47 -30.58
C ALA A 617 -17.86 26.75 -30.97
N ASP A 618 -17.07 27.29 -30.03
CA ASP A 618 -16.31 28.54 -30.12
C ASP A 618 -15.20 28.56 -29.05
N GLU A 619 -14.39 29.62 -29.05
CA GLU A 619 -13.25 29.78 -28.14
C GLU A 619 -13.69 29.96 -26.68
N ASP A 620 -14.75 30.74 -26.45
CA ASP A 620 -15.28 31.01 -25.12
C ASP A 620 -15.75 29.70 -24.45
N THR A 621 -16.37 28.81 -25.23
CA THR A 621 -16.77 27.48 -24.76
C THR A 621 -15.55 26.61 -24.51
N PHE A 622 -14.59 26.55 -25.45
CA PHE A 622 -13.39 25.70 -25.35
C PHE A 622 -12.56 25.98 -24.09
N PHE A 623 -12.39 27.25 -23.72
CA PHE A 623 -11.65 27.66 -22.52
C PHE A 623 -12.57 27.84 -21.29
N SER A 624 -13.74 27.21 -21.28
CA SER A 624 -14.65 27.20 -20.13
C SER A 624 -14.69 25.83 -19.46
N ALA A 625 -14.92 25.82 -18.15
CA ALA A 625 -15.11 24.60 -17.38
C ALA A 625 -16.34 23.79 -17.85
N ALA A 626 -17.27 24.43 -18.57
CA ALA A 626 -18.43 23.76 -19.16
C ALA A 626 -18.08 22.86 -20.36
N TYR A 627 -16.95 23.10 -21.03
CA TYR A 627 -16.45 22.22 -22.10
C TYR A 627 -15.67 21.05 -21.50
N LYS A 628 -14.58 21.34 -20.79
CA LYS A 628 -13.85 20.39 -19.96
C LYS A 628 -13.33 21.13 -18.74
N SER A 629 -13.58 20.61 -17.55
CA SER A 629 -13.06 21.14 -16.30
C SER A 629 -11.85 20.34 -15.82
N LEU A 630 -11.10 20.89 -14.87
CA LEU A 630 -10.14 20.10 -14.13
C LEU A 630 -10.87 18.96 -13.38
N PRO A 631 -10.26 17.77 -13.23
CA PRO A 631 -10.85 16.66 -12.48
C PRO A 631 -11.21 17.06 -11.04
N ASP A 632 -10.36 17.89 -10.43
CA ASP A 632 -10.43 18.23 -9.01
C ASP A 632 -11.06 19.61 -8.75
N ASP A 633 -11.31 20.38 -9.81
CA ASP A 633 -12.01 21.66 -9.74
C ASP A 633 -12.90 21.85 -10.97
N SER A 634 -14.16 21.43 -10.82
CA SER A 634 -15.19 21.54 -11.87
C SER A 634 -15.53 22.99 -12.26
N SER A 635 -15.07 23.99 -11.50
CA SER A 635 -15.24 25.41 -11.81
C SER A 635 -14.12 25.97 -12.67
N MET A 636 -12.97 25.30 -12.73
CA MET A 636 -11.81 25.71 -13.50
C MET A 636 -11.73 24.93 -14.83
N PRO A 637 -11.45 25.61 -15.95
CA PRO A 637 -11.30 24.95 -17.24
C PRO A 637 -10.01 24.11 -17.31
N LEU A 638 -10.10 22.96 -17.98
CA LEU A 638 -8.94 22.10 -18.28
C LEU A 638 -7.96 22.79 -19.24
N HIS A 639 -8.48 23.60 -20.17
CA HIS A 639 -7.69 24.34 -21.15
C HIS A 639 -7.62 25.80 -20.76
N ASN A 640 -6.42 26.40 -20.83
CA ASN A 640 -6.23 27.78 -20.39
C ASN A 640 -5.36 28.57 -21.36
N VAL A 641 -5.81 29.77 -21.75
CA VAL A 641 -5.03 30.68 -22.58
C VAL A 641 -3.91 31.31 -21.75
N THR A 642 -2.65 31.10 -22.17
CA THR A 642 -1.48 31.64 -21.44
C THR A 642 -0.75 32.74 -22.23
N GLY A 643 -1.20 33.05 -23.45
CA GLY A 643 -0.71 34.18 -24.24
C GLY A 643 -1.29 34.25 -25.65
N GLY A 644 -1.53 35.46 -26.17
CA GLY A 644 -1.97 35.66 -27.56
C GLY A 644 -3.40 35.19 -27.87
N GLY A 645 -4.30 35.14 -26.88
CA GLY A 645 -5.65 34.57 -27.01
C GLY A 645 -6.49 35.08 -28.19
N SER A 646 -6.31 36.33 -28.63
CA SER A 646 -6.99 36.86 -29.82
C SER A 646 -6.60 36.19 -31.14
N GLY A 647 -5.52 35.39 -31.13
CA GLY A 647 -5.06 34.60 -32.25
C GLY A 647 -5.45 33.12 -32.15
N ILE A 648 -6.29 32.74 -31.19
CA ILE A 648 -6.85 31.38 -31.11
C ILE A 648 -8.23 31.40 -31.76
N VAL A 649 -8.49 30.42 -32.63
CA VAL A 649 -9.80 30.20 -33.22
C VAL A 649 -10.20 28.74 -33.04
N VAL A 650 -11.41 28.46 -32.54
CA VAL A 650 -11.93 27.09 -32.39
C VAL A 650 -13.20 26.96 -33.20
N ILE A 651 -13.17 26.10 -34.23
CA ILE A 651 -14.32 25.89 -35.10
C ILE A 651 -14.26 24.53 -35.79
N ALA A 652 -15.41 23.86 -35.85
CA ALA A 652 -15.60 22.63 -36.63
C ALA A 652 -14.64 21.47 -36.27
N GLY A 653 -14.33 21.29 -34.98
CA GLY A 653 -13.41 20.24 -34.53
C GLY A 653 -11.93 20.58 -34.70
N GLN A 654 -11.61 21.87 -34.87
CA GLN A 654 -10.23 22.32 -35.09
C GLN A 654 -9.90 23.52 -34.22
N ILE A 655 -8.63 23.61 -33.82
CA ILE A 655 -8.06 24.80 -33.20
C ILE A 655 -6.96 25.40 -34.09
N THR A 656 -7.07 26.68 -34.41
CA THR A 656 -6.03 27.45 -35.08
C THR A 656 -5.31 28.33 -34.07
N LEU A 657 -3.97 28.23 -34.03
CA LEU A 657 -3.10 29.09 -33.24
C LEU A 657 -2.34 30.04 -34.16
N THR A 658 -2.58 31.33 -34.03
CA THR A 658 -1.83 32.41 -34.70
C THR A 658 -1.13 33.26 -33.65
N SER A 659 0.20 33.11 -33.50
CA SER A 659 0.98 33.84 -32.48
C SER A 659 0.43 33.67 -31.06
N ALA A 660 -0.03 32.46 -30.74
CA ALA A 660 -0.78 32.16 -29.52
C ALA A 660 -0.25 30.92 -28.80
N ARG A 661 -0.61 30.79 -27.52
CA ARG A 661 -0.32 29.63 -26.67
C ARG A 661 -1.42 29.37 -25.64
N PHE A 662 -1.62 28.11 -25.32
CA PHE A 662 -2.53 27.65 -24.28
C PHE A 662 -1.98 26.38 -23.61
N THR A 663 -2.42 26.12 -22.39
CA THR A 663 -2.11 24.89 -21.64
C THR A 663 -3.30 23.95 -21.62
N ILE A 664 -3.01 22.66 -21.45
CA ILE A 664 -3.97 21.59 -21.19
C ILE A 664 -3.55 20.96 -19.88
N GLY A 665 -4.41 21.04 -18.87
CA GLY A 665 -4.19 20.41 -17.58
C GLY A 665 -3.39 21.21 -16.57
N ASP A 666 -3.05 22.50 -16.80
CA ASP A 666 -2.37 23.34 -15.80
C ASP A 666 -3.37 23.73 -14.71
N THR A 667 -3.12 23.34 -13.46
CA THR A 667 -4.02 23.64 -12.34
C THR A 667 -3.84 25.07 -11.80
N LEU A 668 -2.76 25.76 -12.19
CA LEU A 668 -2.46 27.14 -11.79
C LEU A 668 -2.15 28.04 -13.01
N PRO A 669 -3.07 28.17 -13.97
CA PRO A 669 -2.82 28.82 -15.26
C PRO A 669 -2.54 30.34 -15.15
N GLU A 670 -3.00 30.99 -14.09
CA GLU A 670 -2.78 32.42 -13.85
C GLU A 670 -1.39 32.73 -13.27
N THR A 671 -0.64 31.71 -12.85
CA THR A 671 0.69 31.86 -12.26
C THR A 671 1.75 31.34 -13.23
N ASP A 672 2.71 32.17 -13.63
CA ASP A 672 3.85 31.72 -14.44
C ASP A 672 4.62 30.60 -13.70
N THR A 673 4.97 29.51 -14.40
CA THR A 673 5.99 28.56 -13.90
C THR A 673 7.35 29.24 -13.74
N THR A 674 8.20 28.67 -12.88
CA THR A 674 9.56 29.16 -12.62
C THR A 674 10.59 28.03 -12.68
N ASP A 675 11.87 28.38 -12.79
CA ASP A 675 12.97 27.42 -12.70
C ASP A 675 13.26 26.96 -11.26
N SER A 676 12.55 27.52 -10.27
CA SER A 676 12.61 27.13 -8.86
C SER A 676 11.44 26.27 -8.40
N ASP A 677 10.49 25.94 -9.27
CA ASP A 677 9.37 25.05 -8.94
C ASP A 677 9.93 23.66 -8.55
N THR A 678 9.39 23.03 -7.51
CA THR A 678 9.89 21.73 -6.99
C THR A 678 8.89 20.59 -7.14
N THR A 679 7.68 20.86 -7.62
CA THR A 679 6.60 19.88 -7.81
C THR A 679 5.87 20.14 -9.12
N GLY A 680 5.29 19.10 -9.69
CA GLY A 680 4.32 19.23 -10.78
C GLY A 680 3.04 19.94 -10.32
N ARG A 681 2.31 20.52 -11.27
CA ARG A 681 1.04 21.22 -11.05
C ARG A 681 0.05 21.04 -12.21
N GLY A 682 0.04 19.85 -12.77
CA GLY A 682 -0.89 19.45 -13.79
C GLY A 682 -1.64 18.17 -13.44
N VAL A 683 -2.49 17.73 -14.37
CA VAL A 683 -3.47 16.63 -14.16
C VAL A 683 -3.13 15.36 -14.95
N PHE A 684 -1.95 15.29 -15.58
CA PHE A 684 -1.50 14.12 -16.31
C PHE A 684 -0.34 13.45 -15.58
N ASP A 685 -0.43 12.14 -15.32
CA ASP A 685 0.73 11.34 -14.98
C ASP A 685 1.67 11.15 -16.18
N LEU A 686 2.72 11.98 -16.23
CA LEU A 686 3.80 11.93 -17.19
C LEU A 686 5.13 11.45 -16.57
N SER A 687 5.05 10.73 -15.44
CA SER A 687 6.20 10.12 -14.74
C SER A 687 6.81 8.92 -15.46
N ARG A 688 6.17 8.48 -16.55
CA ARG A 688 6.59 7.38 -17.44
C ARG A 688 6.81 7.89 -18.86
N PRO A 689 7.57 7.18 -19.71
CA PRO A 689 7.73 7.56 -21.12
C PRO A 689 6.39 7.76 -21.83
N TYR A 690 6.21 8.91 -22.47
CA TYR A 690 4.99 9.28 -23.18
C TYR A 690 5.31 10.02 -24.48
N LYS A 691 4.33 10.04 -25.38
CA LYS A 691 4.35 10.79 -26.62
C LYS A 691 3.12 11.69 -26.73
N VAL A 692 3.31 12.81 -27.37
CA VAL A 692 2.24 13.72 -27.80
C VAL A 692 2.01 13.53 -29.29
N LEU A 693 0.75 13.34 -29.68
CA LEU A 693 0.35 13.25 -31.08
C LEU A 693 -0.53 14.45 -31.41
N VAL A 694 -0.22 15.15 -32.50
CA VAL A 694 -0.98 16.31 -32.94
C VAL A 694 -1.26 16.21 -34.44
N ASP A 695 -2.53 16.23 -34.83
CA ASP A 695 -2.91 16.18 -36.24
C ASP A 695 -2.86 17.59 -36.86
N ILE A 696 -1.84 17.86 -37.67
CA ILE A 696 -1.62 19.15 -38.34
C ILE A 696 -2.47 19.23 -39.61
N VAL A 697 -3.35 20.22 -39.70
CA VAL A 697 -4.28 20.44 -40.83
C VAL A 697 -3.74 21.46 -41.82
N SER A 698 -3.22 22.58 -41.33
CA SER A 698 -2.65 23.63 -42.16
C SER A 698 -1.60 24.44 -41.41
N VAL A 699 -0.63 24.98 -42.15
CA VAL A 699 0.45 25.81 -41.63
C VAL A 699 0.67 27.02 -42.52
N SER A 700 1.02 28.15 -41.92
CA SER A 700 1.38 29.38 -42.64
C SER A 700 2.32 30.21 -41.80
N ASP A 701 3.54 30.44 -42.29
CA ASP A 701 4.49 31.40 -41.74
C ASP A 701 5.10 32.24 -42.87
N PRO A 702 4.57 33.45 -43.12
CA PRO A 702 5.01 34.31 -44.23
C PRO A 702 6.47 34.77 -44.13
N ASP A 703 7.00 34.91 -42.90
CA ASP A 703 8.37 35.35 -42.64
C ASP A 703 9.35 34.17 -42.67
N GLY A 704 8.85 32.96 -42.36
CA GLY A 704 9.56 31.70 -42.53
C GLY A 704 10.61 31.41 -41.46
N ASP A 705 10.56 32.14 -40.34
CA ASP A 705 11.49 32.04 -39.21
C ASP A 705 10.79 31.75 -37.86
N ASN A 706 9.49 31.41 -37.85
CA ASN A 706 8.70 31.14 -36.65
C ASN A 706 8.50 29.66 -36.37
N ASN A 707 8.58 29.27 -35.09
CA ASN A 707 8.40 27.88 -34.67
C ASN A 707 7.00 27.54 -34.15
N PHE A 708 6.60 26.27 -34.35
CA PHE A 708 5.63 25.57 -33.52
C PHE A 708 6.37 24.82 -32.42
N GLN A 709 5.85 24.89 -31.19
CA GLN A 709 6.55 24.43 -30.00
C GLN A 709 5.60 23.68 -29.07
N ILE A 710 6.11 22.63 -28.41
CA ILE A 710 5.40 21.88 -27.37
C ILE A 710 6.25 21.91 -26.11
N TYR A 711 5.60 22.18 -24.98
CA TYR A 711 6.22 22.19 -23.67
C TYR A 711 5.50 21.28 -22.68
N VAL A 712 6.24 20.80 -21.68
CA VAL A 712 5.71 20.17 -20.46
C VAL A 712 6.09 21.02 -19.25
N ASP A 713 5.15 21.20 -18.32
CA ASP A 713 5.34 21.94 -17.06
C ASP A 713 5.96 23.33 -17.25
N ASN A 714 5.53 24.03 -18.30
CA ASN A 714 5.95 25.39 -18.60
C ASN A 714 4.81 26.14 -19.29
N ASN A 715 4.20 27.08 -18.57
CA ASN A 715 3.08 27.85 -19.10
C ASN A 715 3.51 29.19 -19.73
N THR A 716 4.82 29.42 -19.90
CA THR A 716 5.40 30.70 -20.36
C THR A 716 6.02 30.62 -21.76
N SER A 717 6.52 31.75 -22.30
CA SER A 717 7.32 31.75 -23.55
C SER A 717 8.79 31.43 -23.34
N SER A 718 9.27 31.39 -22.09
CA SER A 718 10.67 31.13 -21.79
C SER A 718 10.97 29.65 -21.97
N SER A 719 12.14 29.31 -22.51
CA SER A 719 12.53 27.89 -22.66
C SER A 719 12.85 27.19 -21.35
N GLY A 720 13.08 27.93 -20.25
CA GLY A 720 13.62 27.37 -19.01
C GLY A 720 12.79 27.59 -17.75
N LYS A 721 11.57 28.13 -17.86
CA LYS A 721 10.70 28.37 -16.70
C LYS A 721 9.92 27.09 -16.35
N SER A 722 10.65 26.12 -15.84
CA SER A 722 10.14 24.82 -15.42
C SER A 722 11.19 24.17 -14.53
N TRP A 723 10.76 23.27 -13.64
CA TRP A 723 11.65 22.42 -12.86
C TRP A 723 12.51 21.50 -13.75
N LEU A 724 12.07 21.22 -14.98
CA LEU A 724 12.84 20.52 -16.02
C LEU A 724 13.83 21.44 -16.77
N GLY A 725 13.89 22.72 -16.43
CA GLY A 725 14.71 23.73 -17.09
C GLY A 725 14.46 23.78 -18.60
N GLY A 726 15.55 23.87 -19.36
CA GLY A 726 15.52 23.95 -20.83
C GLY A 726 14.83 22.78 -21.53
N SER A 727 14.79 21.61 -20.88
CA SER A 727 14.19 20.39 -21.42
C SER A 727 12.66 20.44 -21.44
N SER A 728 12.05 21.37 -20.70
CA SER A 728 10.59 21.58 -20.73
C SER A 728 10.08 21.87 -22.14
N LYS A 729 10.87 22.56 -22.98
CA LYS A 729 10.59 22.72 -24.41
C LYS A 729 11.15 21.55 -25.20
N PHE A 730 10.39 20.46 -25.26
CA PHE A 730 10.86 19.23 -25.88
C PHE A 730 10.61 19.15 -27.38
N TYR A 731 9.81 20.06 -27.94
CA TYR A 731 9.66 20.20 -29.39
C TYR A 731 9.70 21.65 -29.84
N ALA A 732 10.45 21.90 -30.91
CA ALA A 732 10.46 23.17 -31.62
C ALA A 732 10.89 22.93 -33.07
N THR A 733 10.04 23.29 -34.03
CA THR A 733 10.38 23.25 -35.46
C THR A 733 9.82 24.46 -36.18
N LEU A 734 10.43 24.86 -37.30
CA LEU A 734 9.90 25.91 -38.16
C LEU A 734 8.53 25.51 -38.68
N ILE A 735 7.57 26.44 -38.65
CA ILE A 735 6.18 26.16 -39.04
C ILE A 735 6.08 25.69 -40.50
N ASN A 736 6.91 26.25 -41.39
CA ASN A 736 6.97 25.84 -42.80
C ASN A 736 7.63 24.46 -43.02
N GLU A 737 8.24 23.87 -42.00
CA GLU A 737 8.82 22.51 -42.03
C GLU A 737 7.87 21.44 -41.45
N LEU A 738 6.76 21.84 -40.84
CA LEU A 738 5.73 20.91 -40.39
C LEU A 738 5.07 20.21 -41.58
N THR A 739 4.88 18.90 -41.45
CA THR A 739 4.16 18.10 -42.44
C THR A 739 2.69 18.01 -42.04
N ILE A 740 1.78 18.19 -43.01
CA ILE A 740 0.34 17.97 -42.81
C ILE A 740 0.09 16.48 -42.52
N GLY A 741 -0.66 16.19 -41.47
CA GLY A 741 -0.86 14.84 -40.92
C GLY A 741 -0.47 14.76 -39.43
N THR A 742 -0.40 13.55 -38.90
CA THR A 742 -0.05 13.32 -37.49
C THR A 742 1.43 13.59 -37.25
N LEU A 743 1.72 14.58 -36.41
CA LEU A 743 3.01 14.80 -35.79
C LEU A 743 3.09 14.00 -34.49
N GLU A 744 4.09 13.14 -34.35
CA GLU A 744 4.38 12.40 -33.12
C GLU A 744 5.67 12.93 -32.49
N VAL A 745 5.61 13.22 -31.19
CA VAL A 745 6.72 13.79 -30.43
C VAL A 745 6.85 13.08 -29.08
N GLU A 746 7.97 12.41 -28.84
CA GLU A 746 8.30 11.87 -27.51
C GLU A 746 8.66 13.00 -26.54
N GLY A 747 8.02 13.00 -25.37
CA GLY A 747 8.30 13.96 -24.30
C GLY A 747 9.35 13.47 -23.31
N PRO A 748 10.00 14.37 -22.55
CA PRO A 748 10.85 13.97 -21.43
C PRO A 748 9.97 13.46 -20.29
N VAL A 749 10.42 12.42 -19.59
CA VAL A 749 9.77 11.95 -18.35
C VAL A 749 9.68 13.12 -17.37
N ALA A 750 8.46 13.43 -16.95
CA ALA A 750 8.12 14.53 -16.06
C ALA A 750 7.61 13.97 -14.72
N SER A 751 6.49 14.45 -14.19
CA SER A 751 5.94 14.03 -12.89
C SER A 751 4.55 13.43 -13.04
N GLU A 752 4.03 12.86 -11.95
CA GLU A 752 2.65 12.38 -11.84
C GLU A 752 1.63 13.53 -11.96
N ASN A 753 2.07 14.78 -11.82
CA ASN A 753 1.21 15.96 -11.87
C ASN A 753 1.71 16.94 -12.94
N SER A 754 1.66 16.56 -14.21
CA SER A 754 2.21 17.37 -15.29
C SER A 754 1.14 17.91 -16.25
N PHE A 755 1.46 19.00 -16.95
CA PHE A 755 0.59 19.63 -17.96
C PHE A 755 1.35 19.93 -19.25
N ILE A 756 0.62 20.08 -20.37
CA ILE A 756 1.20 20.37 -21.68
C ILE A 756 0.84 21.77 -22.15
N GLN A 757 1.76 22.45 -22.83
CA GLN A 757 1.50 23.69 -23.58
C GLN A 757 1.78 23.50 -25.08
N LEU A 758 0.87 24.03 -25.90
CA LEU A 758 1.07 24.20 -27.34
C LEU A 758 1.29 25.69 -27.67
N ARG A 759 2.23 25.99 -28.57
CA ARG A 759 2.61 27.38 -28.90
C ARG A 759 2.99 27.58 -30.36
N THR A 760 2.60 28.72 -30.91
CA THR A 760 3.16 29.30 -32.15
C THR A 760 3.89 30.61 -31.86
N GLU A 761 5.05 30.82 -32.49
CA GLU A 761 5.77 32.09 -32.42
C GLU A 761 5.13 33.20 -33.27
N SER A 762 5.57 34.44 -33.04
CA SER A 762 4.91 35.66 -33.55
C SER A 762 4.98 35.76 -35.07
N GLY A 763 3.84 35.68 -35.75
CA GLY A 763 3.72 35.70 -37.22
C GLY A 763 3.35 34.34 -37.82
N GLY A 764 3.53 33.27 -37.05
CA GLY A 764 3.20 31.90 -37.45
C GLY A 764 1.75 31.52 -37.17
N THR A 765 1.19 30.66 -38.03
CA THR A 765 -0.15 30.05 -37.87
C THR A 765 -0.12 28.54 -38.09
N VAL A 766 -0.73 27.79 -37.18
CA VAL A 766 -0.90 26.33 -37.27
C VAL A 766 -2.34 25.95 -36.89
N THR A 767 -2.98 25.09 -37.69
CA THR A 767 -4.31 24.52 -37.38
C THR A 767 -4.19 23.05 -37.04
N LEU A 768 -4.85 22.63 -35.96
CA LEU A 768 -4.81 21.28 -35.39
C LEU A 768 -6.23 20.69 -35.38
N ASP A 769 -6.35 19.38 -35.63
CA ASP A 769 -7.64 18.64 -35.62
C ASP A 769 -7.81 17.76 -34.37
N ASN A 770 -6.73 17.09 -33.94
CA ASN A 770 -6.72 16.29 -32.72
C ASN A 770 -5.41 16.48 -31.98
N PHE A 771 -5.49 16.32 -30.66
CA PHE A 771 -4.35 16.22 -29.77
C PHE A 771 -4.51 14.99 -28.89
N ARG A 772 -3.44 14.19 -28.76
CA ARG A 772 -3.42 13.02 -27.87
C ARG A 772 -2.14 12.99 -27.04
N ILE A 773 -2.25 12.41 -25.84
CA ILE A 773 -1.13 12.03 -25.00
C ILE A 773 -1.27 10.54 -24.71
N GLU A 774 -0.22 9.77 -24.98
CA GLU A 774 -0.22 8.31 -24.84
C GLU A 774 1.11 7.88 -24.20
N TYR A 775 1.11 6.83 -23.36
CA TYR A 775 2.36 6.22 -22.93
C TYR A 775 3.08 5.59 -24.14
N ILE A 776 4.40 5.56 -24.06
CA ILE A 776 5.24 4.81 -24.99
C ILE A 776 5.44 3.43 -24.35
N ASP A 777 4.82 2.41 -24.94
CA ASP A 777 4.96 1.01 -24.55
C ASP A 777 6.37 0.46 -24.77
#